data_AF-A0A1H2TAP2-F1
#
_entry.id   AF-A0A1H2TAP2-F1
#
_cell.length_a   1.000
_cell.length_b   1.000
_cell.length_c   1.000
_cell.angle_alpha   90.00
_cell.angle_beta   90.00
_cell.angle_gamma   90.00
#
_symmetry.space_group_name_H-M   'P 1'
#
loop_
_entity.id
_entity.type
_entity.pdbx_description
1 polymer ?
#
loop_
_entity_poly.entity_id
_entity_poly.type
_entity_poly.pdbx_seq_one_letter_code
_entity_poly.pdbx_strand_id
1 'polypeptide(L)'
;MKLKSTLLLFFIVFTFQVNAQVKNSKSNSNYYSDFVADENGNRLNDITVRVQGSNRTTKTNINGEFTIEAKEGDVIELSKDGLLINTYVYDGSSEYQIEDNSGKSKIQSKFKSRIADQFPVFLDSAQYYKKNNPFKSIEFIEKALKSQTSKRGNSTNISSAYEVLGDVYMNLKQHDLASKNYKTALGSKSSTTLKLKLAKALSFENKNEESTKILTSILNKKMTSFQKIEVYETLGNNYFQLKNYSKAKEYFNNALEFSNTNNFNEKVTAIGSKLAEVARLQGKVTEAKKYLENSIKVSKKATLNKRAVITNTVANQYRDQQNFDKEIELKKQTLQELEDAELNEVITEDDSEEKISVQQLNLDIGNAYAKKKSYNKAIGYLEKSKNDATKVLDIETKKEAVEQLSEIYKNVGDYKKALSNYQEYVSLVDILYKKKEKEIEDVVAINKSLAEKQNRINSLEKDRELTESSYKLYESEQQITIENYKRQRLIIYSLIGGLLLLLVAVYFMYKSNKQRRLANNLLALKSLRSQMNPHFIFNALNSVNGFIAQNDERTANRYLTDFSTLMRNVLNNSEEDFIPLSKEIELLELYMKLEHSRFTDKFDYKVEIDPNLKISEYQIPPMLLQPYIENAVWHGLRYKQEKGFLKVAFYQKDAESICIEISDDGIGRKKSKELKTENQQKQKSKGMDNIKKRVAILNEMYSDKVDVFIEDLYKNNAGTKVVLTLKKD
;
A
#
# COMPACT_ATOMS: atom_id res chain seq x y z
N MET A 1 -31.80 -37.76 29.88
CA MET A 1 -30.89 -36.73 30.46
C MET A 1 -29.59 -36.74 29.67
N LYS A 2 -29.07 -35.58 29.25
CA LYS A 2 -27.86 -35.36 28.41
C LYS A 2 -27.95 -35.70 26.90
N LEU A 3 -28.60 -34.85 26.09
CA LEU A 3 -28.19 -34.64 24.68
C LEU A 3 -28.78 -33.38 24.00
N LYS A 4 -29.11 -32.33 24.76
CA LYS A 4 -29.57 -31.03 24.19
C LYS A 4 -28.64 -29.83 24.48
N SER A 5 -27.50 -30.06 25.13
CA SER A 5 -26.60 -28.96 25.59
C SER A 5 -25.32 -28.81 24.77
N THR A 6 -25.06 -29.65 23.77
CA THR A 6 -23.76 -29.66 23.06
C THR A 6 -23.77 -28.94 21.71
N LEU A 7 -24.92 -28.42 21.25
CA LEU A 7 -24.99 -27.68 19.98
C LEU A 7 -24.94 -26.15 20.14
N LEU A 8 -24.97 -25.63 21.38
CA LEU A 8 -24.92 -24.18 21.65
C LEU A 8 -23.55 -23.70 22.16
N LEU A 9 -22.56 -24.60 22.32
CA LEU A 9 -21.30 -24.28 22.98
C LEU A 9 -20.14 -23.93 22.01
N PHE A 10 -20.39 -23.82 20.71
CA PHE A 10 -19.35 -23.52 19.72
C PHE A 10 -19.41 -22.09 19.13
N PHE A 11 -20.21 -21.19 19.70
CA PHE A 11 -20.35 -19.82 19.19
C PHE A 11 -20.00 -18.69 20.17
N ILE A 12 -19.46 -18.99 21.36
CA ILE A 12 -19.08 -17.95 22.34
C ILE A 12 -17.78 -18.34 23.04
N VAL A 13 -16.66 -18.35 22.31
CA VAL A 13 -15.32 -18.28 22.92
C VAL A 13 -14.43 -17.47 21.99
N PHE A 14 -14.52 -16.14 22.01
CA PHE A 14 -13.37 -15.25 21.77
C PHE A 14 -13.68 -13.79 22.15
N THR A 15 -14.02 -13.52 23.41
CA THR A 15 -13.91 -12.17 23.99
C THR A 15 -13.86 -12.25 25.52
N PHE A 16 -12.68 -12.53 26.07
CA PHE A 16 -12.37 -12.17 27.45
C PHE A 16 -10.90 -11.76 27.53
N GLN A 17 -10.64 -10.45 27.37
CA GLN A 17 -9.44 -9.84 27.92
C GLN A 17 -9.84 -9.10 29.20
N VAL A 18 -9.35 -9.65 30.30
CA VAL A 18 -8.95 -9.07 31.59
C VAL A 18 -9.25 -7.57 31.76
N ASN A 19 -10.28 -7.25 32.55
CA ASN A 19 -10.35 -5.99 33.29
C ASN A 19 -9.76 -6.23 34.68
N ALA A 20 -8.52 -5.80 34.88
CA ALA A 20 -7.95 -5.64 36.21
C ALA A 20 -8.35 -4.25 36.73
N GLN A 21 -9.07 -4.28 37.84
CA GLN A 21 -9.61 -3.13 38.55
C GLN A 21 -8.51 -2.48 39.38
N VAL A 22 -8.07 -1.27 39.02
CA VAL A 22 -7.32 -0.38 39.92
C VAL A 22 -8.29 0.68 40.44
N LYS A 23 -8.46 0.71 41.76
CA LYS A 23 -9.30 1.67 42.48
C LYS A 23 -8.46 2.91 42.84
N ASN A 24 -9.12 4.07 42.78
CA ASN A 24 -8.72 5.39 43.29
C ASN A 24 -7.69 6.22 42.52
N SER A 25 -8.20 7.22 41.78
CA SER A 25 -8.20 8.61 42.29
C SER A 25 -9.26 9.42 41.55
N LYS A 26 -10.19 10.06 42.29
CA LYS A 26 -10.96 11.20 41.77
C LYS A 26 -9.96 12.29 41.41
N SER A 27 -9.64 12.42 40.13
CA SER A 27 -9.10 13.64 39.55
C SER A 27 -10.22 14.19 38.67
N ASN A 28 -10.67 15.41 38.92
CA ASN A 28 -11.55 16.14 38.01
C ASN A 28 -10.85 16.21 36.63
N SER A 29 -11.19 15.32 35.72
CA SER A 29 -10.80 15.42 34.32
C SER A 29 -11.84 16.28 33.62
N ASN A 30 -11.48 17.51 33.26
CA ASN A 30 -12.31 18.37 32.42
C ASN A 30 -12.36 17.74 31.01
N TYR A 31 -13.47 17.08 30.69
CA TYR A 31 -13.76 16.63 29.34
C TYR A 31 -14.36 17.81 28.56
N TYR A 32 -13.74 18.10 27.42
CA TYR A 32 -14.20 19.10 26.47
C TYR A 32 -14.93 18.40 25.32
N SER A 33 -16.13 18.86 25.03
CA SER A 33 -16.95 18.36 23.91
C SER A 33 -17.26 19.51 22.97
N ASP A 34 -17.04 19.31 21.68
CA ASP A 34 -17.32 20.28 20.62
C ASP A 34 -17.57 19.55 19.30
N PHE A 35 -17.78 20.29 18.21
CA PHE A 35 -18.00 19.75 16.88
C PHE A 35 -17.14 20.44 15.82
N VAL A 36 -16.92 19.75 14.72
CA VAL A 36 -16.20 20.28 13.57
C VAL A 36 -17.19 20.51 12.44
N ALA A 37 -17.23 21.73 11.90
CA ALA A 37 -18.07 22.11 10.76
C ALA A 37 -17.26 22.85 9.68
N ASP A 38 -17.72 22.81 8.43
CA ASP A 38 -17.20 23.64 7.35
C ASP A 38 -17.75 25.08 7.38
N GLU A 39 -17.26 25.95 6.48
CA GLU A 39 -17.71 27.36 6.36
C GLU A 39 -19.21 27.53 6.04
N ASN A 40 -19.88 26.47 5.59
CA ASN A 40 -21.33 26.46 5.32
C ASN A 40 -22.14 25.88 6.49
N GLY A 41 -21.48 25.54 7.61
CA GLY A 41 -22.09 24.95 8.80
C GLY A 41 -22.34 23.44 8.71
N ASN A 42 -21.84 22.74 7.69
CA ASN A 42 -22.02 21.29 7.57
C ASN A 42 -21.06 20.55 8.50
N ARG A 43 -21.58 19.61 9.27
CA ARG A 43 -20.81 18.83 10.24
C ARG A 43 -19.88 17.83 9.56
N LEU A 44 -18.63 17.79 9.99
CA LEU A 44 -17.56 16.98 9.40
C LEU A 44 -17.27 15.73 10.25
N ASN A 45 -17.56 14.56 9.67
CA ASN A 45 -17.26 13.27 10.27
C ASN A 45 -15.83 12.78 9.97
N ASP A 46 -15.36 11.84 10.81
CA ASP A 46 -14.04 11.19 10.72
C ASP A 46 -12.84 12.16 10.74
N ILE A 47 -13.00 13.29 11.45
CA ILE A 47 -11.90 14.21 11.75
C ILE A 47 -11.18 13.72 13.00
N THR A 48 -9.87 13.54 12.90
CA THR A 48 -9.00 13.19 14.03
C THR A 48 -8.67 14.46 14.80
N VAL A 49 -9.04 14.48 16.08
CA VAL A 49 -8.82 15.59 17.01
C VAL A 49 -7.74 15.18 18.00
N ARG A 50 -6.66 15.95 18.10
CA ARG A 50 -5.52 15.64 18.97
C ARG A 50 -5.12 16.85 19.80
N VAL A 51 -4.78 16.64 21.08
CA VAL A 51 -4.13 17.67 21.89
C VAL A 51 -2.62 17.63 21.63
N GLN A 52 -2.06 18.72 21.11
CA GLN A 52 -0.64 18.84 20.78
C GLN A 52 0.24 18.60 22.01
N GLY A 53 1.33 17.83 21.85
CA GLY A 53 2.22 17.46 22.96
C GLY A 53 1.68 16.35 23.87
N SER A 54 0.52 15.75 23.56
CA SER A 54 -0.02 14.61 24.29
C SER A 54 -0.35 13.42 23.38
N ASN A 55 -0.62 12.26 24.00
CA ASN A 55 -1.12 11.06 23.32
C ASN A 55 -2.67 11.00 23.30
N ARG A 56 -3.36 12.07 23.68
CA ARG A 56 -4.82 12.13 23.68
C ARG A 56 -5.31 12.44 22.27
N THR A 57 -6.07 11.51 21.71
CA THR A 57 -6.66 11.63 20.38
C THR A 57 -8.09 11.07 20.40
N THR A 58 -8.97 11.67 19.63
CA THR A 58 -10.34 11.20 19.41
C THR A 58 -10.74 11.44 17.96
N LYS A 59 -11.89 10.92 17.55
CA LYS A 59 -12.44 11.15 16.21
C LYS A 59 -13.85 11.70 16.30
N THR A 60 -14.23 12.57 15.36
CA THR A 60 -15.60 13.07 15.29
C THR A 60 -16.58 11.96 14.90
N ASN A 61 -17.74 11.94 15.55
CA ASN A 61 -18.83 11.03 15.26
C ASN A 61 -19.55 11.39 13.95
N ILE A 62 -20.62 10.67 13.60
CA ILE A 62 -21.41 10.92 12.38
C ILE A 62 -22.04 12.32 12.32
N ASN A 63 -22.21 12.98 13.46
CA ASN A 63 -22.74 14.35 13.60
C ASN A 63 -21.62 15.40 13.72
N GLY A 64 -20.37 14.99 13.48
CA GLY A 64 -19.19 15.86 13.56
C GLY A 64 -18.76 16.24 14.97
N GLU A 65 -19.33 15.64 16.01
CA GLU A 65 -19.04 15.94 17.42
C GLU A 65 -17.90 15.06 17.96
N PHE A 66 -17.11 15.59 18.88
CA PHE A 66 -16.05 14.87 19.57
C PHE A 66 -16.03 15.24 21.06
N THR A 67 -15.46 14.35 21.86
CA THR A 67 -15.13 14.61 23.28
C THR A 67 -13.69 14.21 23.54
N ILE A 68 -12.89 15.12 24.09
CA ILE A 68 -11.48 14.92 24.41
C ILE A 68 -11.13 15.57 25.77
N GLU A 69 -10.18 14.99 26.49
CA GLU A 69 -9.67 15.59 27.73
C GLU A 69 -8.64 16.68 27.40
N ALA A 70 -8.99 17.96 27.64
CA ALA A 70 -8.15 19.12 27.36
C ALA A 70 -8.22 20.15 28.50
N LYS A 71 -7.15 20.93 28.68
CA LYS A 71 -7.07 22.04 29.65
C LYS A 71 -6.99 23.37 28.91
N GLU A 72 -7.51 24.43 29.53
CA GLU A 72 -7.41 25.79 28.98
C GLU A 72 -5.93 26.14 28.68
N GLY A 73 -5.65 26.56 27.45
CA GLY A 73 -4.30 26.76 26.91
C GLY A 73 -3.74 25.59 26.09
N ASP A 74 -4.38 24.42 26.08
CA ASP A 74 -3.97 23.29 25.23
C ASP A 74 -4.25 23.60 23.74
N VAL A 75 -3.32 23.25 22.84
CA VAL A 75 -3.51 23.40 21.39
C VAL A 75 -4.18 22.14 20.84
N ILE A 76 -5.35 22.32 20.23
CA ILE A 76 -6.12 21.26 19.57
C ILE A 76 -5.78 21.26 18.08
N GLU A 77 -5.33 20.10 17.57
CA GLU A 77 -5.06 19.84 16.17
C GLU A 77 -6.20 19.02 15.55
N LEU A 78 -6.79 19.53 14.47
CA LEU A 78 -7.79 18.84 13.66
C LEU A 78 -7.12 18.32 12.39
N SER A 79 -7.25 17.03 12.09
CA SER A 79 -6.66 16.42 10.90
C SER A 79 -7.61 15.41 10.25
N LYS A 80 -7.54 15.29 8.93
CA LYS A 80 -8.27 14.27 8.16
C LYS A 80 -7.31 13.55 7.24
N ASP A 81 -7.34 12.22 7.23
CA ASP A 81 -6.42 11.38 6.46
C ASP A 81 -4.93 11.72 6.68
N GLY A 82 -4.58 12.17 7.89
CA GLY A 82 -3.20 12.56 8.27
C GLY A 82 -2.77 13.96 7.84
N LEU A 83 -3.62 14.73 7.14
CA LEU A 83 -3.39 16.13 6.80
C LEU A 83 -3.98 17.05 7.88
N LEU A 84 -3.17 17.96 8.40
CA LEU A 84 -3.59 18.98 9.36
C LEU A 84 -4.54 19.97 8.67
N ILE A 85 -5.76 20.06 9.18
CA ILE A 85 -6.81 20.97 8.71
C ILE A 85 -6.71 22.31 9.43
N ASN A 86 -6.61 22.27 10.76
CA ASN A 86 -6.56 23.48 11.58
C ASN A 86 -5.94 23.19 12.95
N THR A 87 -5.48 24.26 13.62
CA THR A 87 -5.04 24.24 15.01
C THR A 87 -5.59 25.44 15.75
N TYR A 88 -6.18 25.23 16.92
CA TYR A 88 -6.66 26.32 17.78
C TYR A 88 -6.32 26.06 19.24
N VAL A 89 -6.25 27.12 20.04
CA VAL A 89 -6.00 27.02 21.48
C VAL A 89 -7.35 26.89 22.17
N TYR A 90 -7.51 25.88 23.02
CA TYR A 90 -8.72 25.72 23.82
C TYR A 90 -8.78 26.81 24.92
N ASP A 91 -9.79 27.66 24.87
CA ASP A 91 -9.98 28.82 25.77
C ASP A 91 -11.13 28.63 26.78
N GLY A 92 -11.70 27.43 26.87
CA GLY A 92 -12.81 27.13 27.77
C GLY A 92 -14.21 27.34 27.18
N SER A 93 -14.34 27.85 25.96
CA SER A 93 -15.62 27.99 25.26
C SER A 93 -15.98 26.75 24.43
N SER A 94 -17.28 26.48 24.24
CA SER A 94 -17.81 25.25 23.62
C SER A 94 -18.28 25.43 22.17
N GLU A 95 -17.73 26.40 21.43
CA GLU A 95 -18.13 26.62 20.04
C GLU A 95 -17.02 27.30 19.24
N TYR A 96 -16.42 26.59 18.27
CA TYR A 96 -15.42 27.15 17.35
C TYR A 96 -15.86 27.04 15.89
N GLN A 97 -16.06 28.19 15.23
CA GLN A 97 -16.27 28.29 13.78
C GLN A 97 -14.99 28.77 13.10
N ILE A 98 -14.68 28.20 11.93
CA ILE A 98 -13.50 28.56 11.14
C ILE A 98 -13.83 29.84 10.35
N GLU A 99 -13.18 30.96 10.66
CA GLU A 99 -13.22 32.19 9.84
C GLU A 99 -11.87 32.42 9.14
N ASP A 100 -11.90 32.53 7.80
CA ASP A 100 -10.77 33.00 6.99
C ASP A 100 -10.74 34.53 6.94
N ASN A 101 -9.66 35.12 7.44
CA ASN A 101 -9.45 36.55 7.49
C ASN A 101 -8.71 37.01 6.21
N SER A 102 -9.45 37.08 5.09
CA SER A 102 -8.98 37.77 3.88
C SER A 102 -9.96 38.88 3.46
N GLY A 103 -9.47 40.12 3.56
CA GLY A 103 -10.24 41.36 3.40
C GLY A 103 -10.90 41.52 2.02
N LYS A 104 -12.10 42.08 2.07
CA LYS A 104 -13.06 42.31 0.97
C LYS A 104 -12.51 43.20 -0.16
N SER A 105 -12.80 42.81 -1.40
CA SER A 105 -13.16 43.71 -2.49
C SER A 105 -14.12 43.01 -3.45
N LYS A 106 -15.38 43.45 -3.45
CA LYS A 106 -16.40 43.06 -4.43
C LYS A 106 -16.25 43.93 -5.67
N ILE A 107 -15.76 43.36 -6.77
CA ILE A 107 -16.23 43.69 -8.13
C ILE A 107 -16.36 42.40 -8.93
N GLN A 108 -17.57 42.19 -9.45
CA GLN A 108 -17.95 41.07 -10.31
C GLN A 108 -17.05 40.96 -11.55
N SER A 109 -16.50 39.78 -11.80
CA SER A 109 -16.57 39.18 -13.14
C SER A 109 -16.42 37.66 -13.05
N LYS A 110 -17.13 36.97 -13.93
CA LYS A 110 -17.09 35.51 -14.10
C LYS A 110 -15.65 35.05 -14.42
N PHE A 111 -14.90 34.60 -13.44
CA PHE A 111 -13.72 33.75 -13.67
C PHE A 111 -13.68 32.64 -12.61
N LYS A 112 -13.72 31.39 -13.08
CA LYS A 112 -13.27 30.24 -12.29
C LYS A 112 -11.86 30.54 -11.80
N SER A 113 -11.66 30.83 -10.52
CA SER A 113 -10.31 30.88 -9.95
C SER A 113 -9.79 29.44 -9.83
N ARG A 114 -9.12 28.98 -10.89
CA ARG A 114 -7.93 28.16 -10.64
C ARG A 114 -7.07 28.99 -9.71
N ILE A 115 -6.68 28.48 -8.55
CA ILE A 115 -5.52 28.98 -7.83
C ILE A 115 -4.38 28.92 -8.85
N ALA A 116 -4.06 30.06 -9.47
CA ALA A 116 -3.12 30.12 -10.57
C ALA A 116 -1.75 29.68 -10.04
N ASP A 117 -1.07 28.81 -10.78
CA ASP A 117 0.34 28.50 -10.49
C ASP A 117 1.10 29.83 -10.52
N GLN A 118 1.57 30.29 -9.36
CA GLN A 118 2.30 31.55 -9.24
C GLN A 118 3.74 31.42 -9.74
N PHE A 119 4.19 30.20 -10.07
CA PHE A 119 5.54 29.93 -10.56
C PHE A 119 5.96 30.82 -11.74
N PRO A 120 5.18 30.97 -12.83
CA PRO A 120 5.59 31.79 -13.96
C PRO A 120 5.80 33.26 -13.56
N VAL A 121 4.94 33.79 -12.67
CA VAL A 121 5.04 35.17 -12.19
C VAL A 121 6.34 35.39 -11.40
N PHE A 122 6.67 34.44 -10.52
CA PHE A 122 7.93 34.50 -9.76
C PHE A 122 9.14 34.33 -10.68
N LEU A 123 9.10 33.41 -11.65
CA LEU A 123 10.20 33.21 -12.58
C LEU A 123 10.44 34.42 -13.49
N ASP A 124 9.37 35.04 -14.01
CA ASP A 124 9.47 36.27 -14.81
C ASP A 124 10.06 37.42 -13.99
N SER A 125 9.64 37.55 -12.74
CA SER A 125 10.20 38.54 -11.80
C SER A 125 11.69 38.27 -11.53
N ALA A 126 12.08 37.01 -11.36
CA ALA A 126 13.47 36.64 -11.21
C ALA A 126 14.29 37.01 -12.46
N GLN A 127 13.76 36.71 -13.65
CA GLN A 127 14.41 37.02 -14.92
C GLN A 127 14.60 38.53 -15.12
N TYR A 128 13.60 39.34 -14.73
CA TYR A 128 13.66 40.79 -14.78
C TYR A 128 14.77 41.37 -13.88
N TYR A 129 14.86 40.89 -12.63
CA TYR A 129 15.85 41.40 -11.68
C TYR A 129 17.25 40.80 -11.84
N LYS A 130 17.42 39.76 -12.67
CA LYS A 130 18.66 38.99 -12.79
C LYS A 130 19.95 39.81 -12.98
N LYS A 131 19.90 40.89 -13.77
CA LYS A 131 21.04 41.77 -14.01
C LYS A 131 21.12 42.91 -13.00
N ASN A 132 20.00 43.60 -12.76
CA ASN A 132 19.98 44.85 -12.01
C ASN A 132 19.92 44.66 -10.48
N ASN A 133 19.34 43.55 -10.01
CA ASN A 133 19.27 43.21 -8.59
C ASN A 133 19.31 41.67 -8.40
N PRO A 134 20.51 41.06 -8.46
CA PRO A 134 20.70 39.62 -8.29
C PRO A 134 20.06 39.04 -7.02
N PHE A 135 20.12 39.74 -5.88
CA PHE A 135 19.55 39.26 -4.63
C PHE A 135 18.03 39.15 -4.67
N LYS A 136 17.37 40.19 -5.21
CA LYS A 136 15.92 40.18 -5.42
C LYS A 136 15.51 39.10 -6.43
N SER A 137 16.35 38.85 -7.43
CA SER A 137 16.16 37.73 -8.36
C SER A 137 16.16 36.38 -7.62
N ILE A 138 17.16 36.15 -6.75
CA ILE A 138 17.25 34.91 -5.94
C ILE A 138 16.01 34.75 -5.03
N GLU A 139 15.49 35.81 -4.42
CA GLU A 139 14.27 35.74 -3.60
C GLU A 139 13.03 35.30 -4.40
N PHE A 140 12.90 35.78 -5.63
CA PHE A 140 11.83 35.33 -6.50
C PHE A 140 12.02 33.87 -6.93
N ILE A 141 13.27 33.44 -7.14
CA ILE A 141 13.58 32.02 -7.41
C ILE A 141 13.22 31.14 -6.21
N GLU A 142 13.54 31.57 -4.99
CA GLU A 142 13.13 30.86 -3.76
C GLU A 142 11.62 30.71 -3.67
N LYS A 143 10.86 31.77 -3.95
CA LYS A 143 9.39 31.74 -4.00
C LYS A 143 8.88 30.79 -5.10
N ALA A 144 9.50 30.80 -6.28
CA ALA A 144 9.17 29.92 -7.39
C ALA A 144 9.44 28.45 -7.04
N LEU A 145 10.58 28.13 -6.43
CA LEU A 145 10.90 26.77 -6.00
C LEU A 145 9.96 26.31 -4.89
N LYS A 146 9.65 27.16 -3.91
CA LYS A 146 8.69 26.87 -2.84
C LYS A 146 7.29 26.59 -3.38
N SER A 147 6.84 27.27 -4.44
CA SER A 147 5.51 26.99 -5.02
C SER A 147 5.44 25.63 -5.73
N GLN A 148 6.58 24.98 -6.00
CA GLN A 148 6.68 23.68 -6.66
C GLN A 148 6.92 22.51 -5.69
N THR A 149 7.06 22.75 -4.38
CA THR A 149 7.26 21.68 -3.38
C THR A 149 5.97 20.96 -2.97
N SER A 150 4.81 21.65 -3.02
CA SER A 150 3.54 21.15 -2.48
C SER A 150 2.67 20.38 -3.50
N LYS A 151 2.99 20.47 -4.79
CA LYS A 151 2.36 19.68 -5.86
C LYS A 151 3.43 18.81 -6.51
N ARG A 152 3.05 17.81 -7.31
CA ARG A 152 3.96 17.06 -8.20
C ARG A 152 4.65 18.08 -9.11
N GLY A 153 5.77 18.64 -8.64
CA GLY A 153 6.41 19.81 -9.21
C GLY A 153 6.75 19.52 -10.66
N ASN A 154 6.43 20.46 -11.55
CA ASN A 154 6.75 20.28 -12.96
C ASN A 154 8.28 20.33 -13.09
N SER A 155 8.91 19.22 -13.43
CA SER A 155 10.36 19.11 -13.60
C SER A 155 10.91 20.17 -14.56
N THR A 156 10.10 20.59 -15.54
CA THR A 156 10.42 21.67 -16.49
C THR A 156 10.45 23.05 -15.83
N ASN A 157 9.50 23.33 -14.94
CA ASN A 157 9.46 24.58 -14.19
C ASN A 157 10.69 24.67 -13.28
N ILE A 158 10.97 23.60 -12.56
CA ILE A 158 12.11 23.56 -11.63
C ILE A 158 13.44 23.67 -12.38
N SER A 159 13.57 23.00 -13.53
CA SER A 159 14.72 23.20 -14.42
C SER A 159 14.90 24.67 -14.82
N SER A 160 13.81 25.36 -15.17
CA SER A 160 13.86 26.77 -15.56
C SER A 160 14.29 27.67 -14.40
N ALA A 161 13.81 27.41 -13.18
CA ALA A 161 14.21 28.15 -11.98
C ALA A 161 15.71 28.00 -11.69
N TYR A 162 16.24 26.77 -11.75
CA TYR A 162 17.67 26.52 -11.58
C TYR A 162 18.52 27.07 -12.73
N GLU A 163 18.00 27.11 -13.95
CA GLU A 163 18.68 27.78 -15.08
C GLU A 163 18.80 29.29 -14.83
N VAL A 164 17.72 29.96 -14.39
CA VAL A 164 17.77 31.39 -14.06
C VAL A 164 18.71 31.64 -12.88
N LEU A 165 18.69 30.77 -11.86
CA LEU A 165 19.60 30.85 -10.72
C LEU A 165 21.08 30.71 -11.13
N GLY A 166 21.38 29.78 -12.03
CA GLY A 166 22.71 29.64 -12.61
C GLY A 166 23.15 30.90 -13.36
N ASP A 167 22.24 31.51 -14.14
CA ASP A 167 22.51 32.78 -14.82
C ASP A 167 22.75 33.94 -13.83
N VAL A 168 22.02 34.00 -12.71
CA VAL A 168 22.24 35.01 -11.65
C VAL A 168 23.64 34.84 -11.04
N TYR A 169 24.02 33.61 -10.70
CA TYR A 169 25.34 33.33 -10.15
C TYR A 169 26.48 33.57 -11.15
N MET A 170 26.24 33.36 -12.45
CA MET A 170 27.18 33.76 -13.49
C MET A 170 27.42 35.28 -13.48
N ASN A 171 26.38 36.09 -13.33
CA ASN A 171 26.52 37.55 -13.23
C ASN A 171 27.25 37.98 -11.94
N LEU A 172 27.05 37.25 -10.85
CA LEU A 172 27.75 37.46 -9.58
C LEU A 172 29.18 36.90 -9.55
N LYS A 173 29.68 36.35 -10.68
CA LYS A 173 30.99 35.68 -10.80
C LYS A 173 31.18 34.47 -9.85
N GLN A 174 30.08 33.90 -9.34
CA GLN A 174 30.07 32.69 -8.52
C GLN A 174 29.94 31.46 -9.43
N HIS A 175 31.01 31.16 -10.18
CA HIS A 175 30.99 30.18 -11.26
C HIS A 175 30.71 28.74 -10.79
N ASP A 176 31.19 28.38 -9.59
CA ASP A 176 30.94 27.10 -8.92
C ASP A 176 29.46 26.88 -8.59
N LEU A 177 28.82 27.90 -8.02
CA LEU A 177 27.37 27.88 -7.77
C LEU A 177 26.60 27.85 -9.10
N ALA A 178 27.05 28.60 -10.10
CA ALA A 178 26.41 28.59 -11.41
C ALA A 178 26.46 27.20 -12.07
N SER A 179 27.62 26.55 -12.11
CA SER A 179 27.74 25.22 -12.72
C SER A 179 26.94 24.16 -11.96
N LYS A 180 26.90 24.22 -10.63
CA LYS A 180 26.05 23.34 -9.81
C LYS A 180 24.58 23.49 -10.19
N ASN A 181 24.08 24.71 -10.25
CA ASN A 181 22.67 24.98 -10.60
C ASN A 181 22.34 24.59 -12.05
N TYR A 182 23.25 24.83 -13.00
CA TYR A 182 23.07 24.34 -14.38
C TYR A 182 23.07 22.80 -14.48
N LYS A 183 23.88 22.10 -13.66
CA LYS A 183 23.84 20.63 -13.55
C LYS A 183 22.49 20.16 -13.01
N THR A 184 21.96 20.79 -11.95
CA THR A 184 20.63 20.49 -11.40
C THR A 184 19.53 20.71 -12.46
N ALA A 185 19.60 21.81 -13.20
CA ALA A 185 18.65 22.08 -14.29
C ALA A 185 18.70 21.00 -15.40
N LEU A 186 19.90 20.52 -15.78
CA LEU A 186 20.07 19.49 -16.81
C LEU A 186 19.48 18.14 -16.43
N GLY A 187 19.42 17.81 -15.14
CA GLY A 187 18.81 16.57 -14.65
C GLY A 187 17.33 16.43 -15.03
N SER A 188 16.63 17.54 -15.25
CA SER A 188 15.20 17.57 -15.62
C SER A 188 14.95 17.95 -17.08
N LYS A 189 15.80 18.80 -17.68
CA LYS A 189 15.66 19.25 -19.08
C LYS A 189 17.02 19.32 -19.76
N SER A 190 17.28 18.39 -20.68
CA SER A 190 18.49 18.45 -21.51
C SER A 190 18.29 19.38 -22.70
N SER A 191 18.96 20.53 -22.70
CA SER A 191 19.00 21.45 -23.86
C SER A 191 20.43 21.80 -24.28
N THR A 192 20.65 22.04 -25.57
CA THR A 192 21.95 22.50 -26.10
C THR A 192 22.39 23.80 -25.44
N THR A 193 21.46 24.75 -25.26
CA THR A 193 21.71 26.04 -24.61
C THR A 193 22.20 25.86 -23.17
N LEU A 194 21.55 25.00 -22.39
CA LEU A 194 21.91 24.77 -20.99
C LEU A 194 23.25 24.05 -20.86
N LYS A 195 23.57 23.11 -21.78
CA LYS A 195 24.91 22.49 -21.85
C LYS A 195 26.00 23.51 -22.18
N LEU A 196 25.73 24.46 -23.08
CA LEU A 196 26.65 25.56 -23.37
C LEU A 196 26.87 26.46 -22.14
N LYS A 197 25.79 26.84 -21.45
CA LYS A 197 25.87 27.62 -20.19
C LYS A 197 26.70 26.90 -19.12
N LEU A 198 26.45 25.62 -18.90
CA LEU A 198 27.23 24.78 -17.99
C LEU A 198 28.70 24.74 -18.39
N ALA A 199 28.99 24.46 -19.66
CA ALA A 199 30.36 24.38 -20.14
C ALA A 199 31.13 25.70 -19.97
N LYS A 200 30.46 26.84 -20.19
CA LYS A 200 31.04 28.16 -19.91
C LYS A 200 31.35 28.34 -18.42
N ALA A 201 30.41 28.04 -17.53
CA ALA A 201 30.65 28.12 -16.08
C ALA A 201 31.86 27.26 -15.66
N LEU A 202 31.94 26.02 -16.16
CA LEU A 202 33.07 25.12 -15.92
C LEU A 202 34.39 25.64 -16.48
N SER A 203 34.38 26.34 -17.62
CA SER A 203 35.56 26.98 -18.19
C SER A 203 36.10 28.06 -17.24
N PHE A 204 35.22 28.90 -16.69
CA PHE A 204 35.61 29.92 -15.71
C PHE A 204 36.09 29.34 -14.37
N GLU A 205 35.62 28.15 -13.98
CA GLU A 205 36.16 27.39 -12.83
C GLU A 205 37.52 26.72 -13.09
N ASN A 206 38.11 26.90 -14.28
CA ASN A 206 39.29 26.18 -14.75
C ASN A 206 39.09 24.66 -14.90
N LYS A 207 37.85 24.16 -14.91
CA LYS A 207 37.49 22.76 -15.23
C LYS A 207 37.42 22.54 -16.75
N ASN A 208 38.52 22.89 -17.42
CA ASN A 208 38.62 22.98 -18.88
C ASN A 208 38.35 21.66 -19.59
N GLU A 209 38.76 20.52 -19.02
CA GLU A 209 38.52 19.20 -19.62
C GLU A 209 37.04 18.80 -19.62
N GLU A 210 36.35 19.01 -18.50
CA GLU A 210 34.90 18.73 -18.37
C GLU A 210 34.11 19.62 -19.32
N SER A 211 34.42 20.91 -19.35
CA SER A 211 33.85 21.86 -20.30
C SER A 211 34.06 21.41 -21.76
N THR A 212 35.28 20.99 -22.11
CA THR A 212 35.61 20.52 -23.47
C THR A 212 34.83 19.27 -23.86
N LYS A 213 34.67 18.31 -22.95
CA LYS A 213 33.85 17.09 -23.18
C LYS A 213 32.38 17.46 -23.46
N ILE A 214 31.82 18.41 -22.71
CA ILE A 214 30.44 18.86 -22.93
C ILE A 214 30.30 19.57 -24.28
N LEU A 215 31.20 20.51 -24.59
CA LEU A 215 31.16 21.30 -25.83
C LEU A 215 31.32 20.45 -27.09
N THR A 216 32.25 19.48 -27.07
CA THR A 216 32.43 18.53 -28.18
C THR A 216 31.19 17.67 -28.40
N SER A 217 30.48 17.28 -27.33
CA SER A 217 29.23 16.49 -27.45
C SER A 217 28.08 17.25 -28.11
N ILE A 218 28.09 18.59 -28.07
CA ILE A 218 27.04 19.44 -28.64
C ILE A 218 27.41 20.06 -29.98
N LEU A 219 28.65 19.91 -30.46
CA LEU A 219 29.17 20.58 -31.66
C LEU A 219 28.32 20.31 -32.93
N ASN A 220 27.78 19.10 -33.05
CA ASN A 220 26.98 18.65 -34.18
C ASN A 220 25.46 18.88 -33.99
N LYS A 221 25.04 19.50 -32.87
CA LYS A 221 23.63 19.78 -32.61
C LYS A 221 23.20 21.10 -33.23
N LYS A 222 21.91 21.24 -33.53
CA LYS A 222 21.32 22.50 -34.01
C LYS A 222 21.48 23.59 -32.95
N MET A 223 22.06 24.72 -33.35
CA MET A 223 22.32 25.90 -32.51
C MET A 223 22.29 27.17 -33.37
N THR A 224 22.11 28.34 -32.76
CA THR A 224 22.20 29.62 -33.48
C THR A 224 23.64 29.91 -33.90
N SER A 225 23.84 30.77 -34.92
CA SER A 225 25.19 31.19 -35.33
C SER A 225 25.98 31.77 -34.16
N PHE A 226 25.31 32.55 -33.31
CA PHE A 226 25.93 33.12 -32.11
C PHE A 226 26.35 32.04 -31.11
N GLN A 227 25.48 31.07 -30.80
CA GLN A 227 25.81 29.95 -29.91
C GLN A 227 26.98 29.11 -30.45
N LYS A 228 27.06 28.94 -31.78
CA LYS A 228 28.16 28.21 -32.41
C LYS A 228 29.50 28.93 -32.27
N ILE A 229 29.50 30.25 -32.42
CA ILE A 229 30.66 31.09 -32.14
C ILE A 229 31.07 30.94 -30.68
N GLU A 230 30.12 31.01 -29.74
CA GLU A 230 30.41 30.84 -28.31
C GLU A 230 30.98 29.46 -27.96
N VAL A 231 30.50 28.38 -28.60
CA VAL A 231 31.04 27.03 -28.44
C VAL A 231 32.51 27.00 -28.89
N TYR A 232 32.81 27.49 -30.09
CA TYR A 232 34.17 27.49 -30.61
C TYR A 232 35.10 28.41 -29.81
N GLU A 233 34.61 29.58 -29.41
CA GLU A 233 35.35 30.50 -28.55
C GLU A 233 35.69 29.87 -27.20
N THR A 234 34.71 29.20 -26.56
CA THR A 234 34.92 28.54 -25.27
C THR A 234 35.87 27.34 -25.39
N LEU A 235 35.75 26.54 -26.46
CA LEU A 235 36.72 25.47 -26.77
C LEU A 235 38.14 26.03 -26.97
N GLY A 236 38.26 27.13 -27.71
CA GLY A 236 39.53 27.83 -27.91
C GLY A 236 40.14 28.28 -26.58
N ASN A 237 39.34 28.92 -25.72
CA ASN A 237 39.78 29.34 -24.37
C ASN A 237 40.20 28.14 -23.52
N ASN A 238 39.43 27.05 -23.52
CA ASN A 238 39.76 25.84 -22.75
C ASN A 238 41.10 25.25 -23.19
N TYR A 239 41.30 25.07 -24.51
CA TYR A 239 42.56 24.54 -25.04
C TYR A 239 43.73 25.50 -24.82
N PHE A 240 43.48 26.81 -24.83
CA PHE A 240 44.47 27.83 -24.46
C PHE A 240 44.94 27.64 -23.02
N GLN A 241 44.00 27.49 -22.06
CA GLN A 241 44.31 27.25 -20.65
C GLN A 241 45.02 25.89 -20.44
N LEU A 242 44.67 24.88 -21.24
CA LEU A 242 45.37 23.59 -21.29
C LEU A 242 46.73 23.65 -22.01
N LYS A 243 47.19 24.84 -22.42
CA LYS A 243 48.44 25.09 -23.17
C LYS A 243 48.54 24.37 -24.51
N ASN A 244 47.43 23.88 -25.05
CA ASN A 244 47.36 23.30 -26.39
C ASN A 244 47.07 24.40 -27.41
N TYR A 245 48.08 25.23 -27.68
CA TYR A 245 47.94 26.40 -28.55
C TYR A 245 47.55 26.06 -29.99
N SER A 246 47.90 24.86 -30.48
CA SER A 246 47.51 24.40 -31.82
C SER A 246 46.00 24.21 -31.93
N LYS A 247 45.39 23.48 -30.99
CA LYS A 247 43.93 23.31 -30.95
C LYS A 247 43.21 24.61 -30.59
N ALA A 248 43.77 25.42 -29.69
CA ALA A 248 43.22 26.73 -29.37
C ALA A 248 43.10 27.59 -30.63
N LYS A 249 44.17 27.65 -31.43
CA LYS A 249 44.19 28.35 -32.71
C LYS A 249 43.14 27.83 -33.69
N GLU A 250 43.01 26.52 -33.83
CA GLU A 250 42.01 25.88 -34.69
C GLU A 250 40.59 26.35 -34.35
N TYR A 251 40.19 26.23 -33.07
CA TYR A 251 38.86 26.62 -32.64
C TYR A 251 38.63 28.13 -32.70
N PHE A 252 39.64 28.95 -32.39
CA PHE A 252 39.51 30.39 -32.58
C PHE A 252 39.39 30.78 -34.05
N ASN A 253 40.09 30.13 -34.98
CA ASN A 253 39.91 30.37 -36.41
C ASN A 253 38.50 30.00 -36.86
N ASN A 254 37.96 28.87 -36.40
CA ASN A 254 36.57 28.48 -36.67
C ASN A 254 35.59 29.52 -36.12
N ALA A 255 35.82 30.03 -34.91
CA ALA A 255 35.01 31.09 -34.33
C ALA A 255 35.10 32.40 -35.13
N LEU A 256 36.31 32.76 -35.60
CA LEU A 256 36.57 33.95 -36.40
C LEU A 256 35.86 33.88 -37.77
N GLU A 257 35.96 32.74 -38.44
CA GLU A 257 35.30 32.49 -39.73
C GLU A 257 33.79 32.64 -39.59
N PHE A 258 33.17 31.93 -38.62
CA PHE A 258 31.75 32.05 -38.35
C PHE A 258 31.32 33.48 -38.00
N SER A 259 32.16 34.22 -37.25
CA SER A 259 31.89 35.61 -36.89
C SER A 259 31.91 36.53 -38.11
N ASN A 260 32.85 36.33 -39.05
CA ASN A 260 32.91 37.08 -40.29
C ASN A 260 31.71 36.78 -41.22
N THR A 261 31.38 35.50 -41.42
CA THR A 261 30.26 35.10 -42.30
C THR A 261 28.92 35.64 -41.82
N ASN A 262 28.73 35.80 -40.51
CA ASN A 262 27.48 36.29 -39.92
C ASN A 262 27.53 37.78 -39.50
N ASN A 263 28.58 38.53 -39.87
CA ASN A 263 28.76 39.95 -39.57
C ASN A 263 28.78 40.32 -38.06
N PHE A 264 29.25 39.41 -37.19
CA PHE A 264 29.44 39.70 -35.76
C PHE A 264 30.79 40.41 -35.51
N ASN A 265 30.91 41.67 -35.94
CA ASN A 265 32.16 42.47 -35.91
C ASN A 265 32.83 42.52 -34.52
N GLU A 266 32.05 42.50 -33.44
CA GLU A 266 32.54 42.47 -32.06
C GLU A 266 33.29 41.17 -31.75
N LYS A 267 32.70 40.02 -32.11
CA LYS A 267 33.31 38.71 -31.93
C LYS A 267 34.55 38.55 -32.81
N VAL A 268 34.52 39.07 -34.04
CA VAL A 268 35.69 39.08 -34.94
C VAL A 268 36.91 39.71 -34.25
N THR A 269 36.70 40.83 -33.56
CA THR A 269 37.79 41.53 -32.89
C THR A 269 38.26 40.81 -31.62
N ALA A 270 37.32 40.42 -30.75
CA ALA A 270 37.66 39.71 -29.51
C ALA A 270 38.44 38.42 -29.80
N ILE A 271 37.99 37.65 -30.80
CA ILE A 271 38.66 36.42 -31.25
C ILE A 271 39.99 36.73 -31.94
N GLY A 272 40.07 37.81 -32.73
CA GLY A 272 41.31 38.26 -33.36
C GLY A 272 42.40 38.58 -32.34
N SER A 273 42.05 39.22 -31.22
CA SER A 273 42.99 39.50 -30.12
C SER A 273 43.49 38.20 -29.45
N LYS A 274 42.60 37.24 -29.21
CA LYS A 274 42.95 35.91 -28.68
C LYS A 274 43.85 35.12 -29.63
N LEU A 275 43.60 35.20 -30.94
CA LEU A 275 44.46 34.60 -31.97
C LEU A 275 45.83 35.26 -32.03
N ALA A 276 45.91 36.58 -31.85
CA ALA A 276 47.18 37.28 -31.78
C ALA A 276 48.02 36.82 -30.58
N GLU A 277 47.38 36.64 -29.41
CA GLU A 277 48.04 36.12 -28.23
C GLU A 277 48.53 34.67 -28.43
N VAL A 278 47.69 33.79 -29.00
CA VAL A 278 48.07 32.43 -29.36
C VAL A 278 49.26 32.43 -30.32
N ALA A 279 49.22 33.24 -31.38
CA ALA A 279 50.31 33.35 -32.34
C ALA A 279 51.60 33.86 -31.68
N ARG A 280 51.50 34.82 -30.74
CA ARG A 280 52.63 35.31 -29.96
C ARG A 280 53.27 34.22 -29.11
N LEU A 281 52.46 33.43 -28.38
CA LEU A 281 52.94 32.30 -27.57
C LEU A 281 53.58 31.20 -28.43
N GLN A 282 53.18 31.10 -29.71
CA GLN A 282 53.82 30.24 -30.70
C GLN A 282 55.08 30.87 -31.36
N GLY A 283 55.49 32.07 -30.96
CA GLY A 283 56.63 32.79 -31.55
C GLY A 283 56.34 33.44 -32.91
N LYS A 284 55.10 33.44 -33.38
CA LYS A 284 54.68 33.94 -34.70
C LYS A 284 54.26 35.41 -34.64
N VAL A 285 55.22 36.30 -34.41
CA VAL A 285 54.98 37.73 -34.18
C VAL A 285 54.33 38.42 -35.38
N THR A 286 54.71 38.07 -36.61
CA THR A 286 54.14 38.65 -37.84
C THR A 286 52.66 38.28 -38.01
N GLU A 287 52.32 37.03 -37.69
CA GLU A 287 50.94 36.55 -37.72
C GLU A 287 50.10 37.23 -36.63
N ALA A 288 50.64 37.38 -35.41
CA ALA A 288 49.99 38.10 -34.33
C ALA A 288 49.66 39.54 -34.73
N LYS A 289 50.60 40.25 -35.36
CA LYS A 289 50.39 41.61 -35.87
C LYS A 289 49.25 41.67 -36.89
N LYS A 290 49.19 40.71 -37.82
CA LYS A 290 48.12 40.65 -38.84
C LYS A 290 46.73 40.48 -38.21
N TYR A 291 46.61 39.66 -37.17
CA TYR A 291 45.35 39.51 -36.44
C TYR A 291 44.92 40.80 -35.73
N LEU A 292 45.87 41.53 -35.11
CA LEU A 292 45.60 42.83 -34.47
C LEU A 292 45.22 43.90 -35.50
N GLU A 293 45.91 43.99 -36.64
CA GLU A 293 45.59 44.93 -37.72
C GLU A 293 44.19 44.69 -38.32
N ASN A 294 43.83 43.41 -38.53
CA ASN A 294 42.48 43.07 -38.98
C ASN A 294 41.43 43.46 -37.93
N SER A 295 41.71 43.22 -36.65
CA SER A 295 40.84 43.61 -35.53
C SER A 295 40.57 45.11 -35.51
N ILE A 296 41.61 45.94 -35.69
CA ILE A 296 41.47 47.40 -35.81
C ILE A 296 40.65 47.79 -37.06
N LYS A 297 40.88 47.14 -38.20
CA LYS A 297 40.14 47.45 -39.43
C LYS A 297 38.65 47.17 -39.28
N VAL A 298 38.29 46.09 -38.60
CA VAL A 298 36.89 45.70 -38.35
C VAL A 298 36.25 46.58 -37.29
N SER A 299 36.99 46.99 -36.26
CA SER A 299 36.48 47.87 -35.19
C SER A 299 35.94 49.21 -35.70
N LYS A 300 36.50 49.74 -36.80
CA LYS A 300 36.01 50.96 -37.46
C LYS A 300 34.55 50.88 -37.90
N LYS A 301 34.01 49.67 -38.09
CA LYS A 301 32.61 49.43 -38.46
C LYS A 301 31.67 49.28 -37.25
N ALA A 302 32.19 49.27 -36.02
CA ALA A 302 31.39 49.16 -34.80
C ALA A 302 30.93 50.53 -34.29
N THR A 303 30.01 50.52 -33.30
CA THR A 303 29.62 51.74 -32.58
C THR A 303 30.82 52.34 -31.84
N LEU A 304 30.79 53.64 -31.54
CA LEU A 304 31.89 54.35 -30.87
C LEU A 304 32.32 53.65 -29.58
N ASN A 305 31.39 53.37 -28.66
CA ASN A 305 31.68 52.69 -27.39
C ASN A 305 32.39 51.35 -27.62
N LYS A 306 31.87 50.52 -28.54
CA LYS A 306 32.42 49.20 -28.83
C LYS A 306 33.78 49.29 -29.52
N ARG A 307 33.95 50.26 -30.43
CA ARG A 307 35.22 50.53 -31.10
C ARG A 307 36.29 51.01 -30.11
N ALA A 308 35.93 51.84 -29.14
CA ALA A 308 36.84 52.32 -28.10
C ALA A 308 37.36 51.16 -27.23
N VAL A 309 36.46 50.27 -26.78
CA VAL A 309 36.84 49.02 -26.05
C VAL A 309 37.83 48.20 -26.84
N ILE A 310 37.46 47.88 -28.07
CA ILE A 310 38.27 47.09 -28.98
C ILE A 310 39.65 47.70 -29.20
N THR A 311 39.70 49.00 -29.48
CA THR A 311 40.95 49.70 -29.80
C THR A 311 41.85 49.78 -28.57
N ASN A 312 41.27 49.98 -27.38
CA ASN A 312 42.00 49.95 -26.12
C ASN A 312 42.59 48.57 -25.81
N THR A 313 41.83 47.49 -26.01
CA THR A 313 42.33 46.13 -25.85
C THR A 313 43.55 45.86 -26.76
N VAL A 314 43.48 46.29 -28.03
CA VAL A 314 44.61 46.16 -28.95
C VAL A 314 45.79 47.04 -28.55
N ALA A 315 45.55 48.25 -28.05
CA ALA A 315 46.59 49.14 -27.55
C ALA A 315 47.32 48.52 -26.34
N ASN A 316 46.58 47.91 -25.40
CA ASN A 316 47.15 47.19 -24.26
C ASN A 316 48.00 45.99 -24.71
N GLN A 317 47.64 45.29 -25.78
CA GLN A 317 48.49 44.24 -26.35
C GLN A 317 49.81 44.79 -26.93
N TYR A 318 49.81 45.99 -27.52
CA TYR A 318 51.04 46.65 -27.96
C TYR A 318 51.90 47.15 -26.79
N ARG A 319 51.27 47.62 -25.70
CA ARG A 319 51.95 47.95 -24.44
C ARG A 319 52.72 46.75 -23.90
N ASP A 320 52.07 45.59 -23.87
CA ASP A 320 52.67 44.34 -23.34
C ASP A 320 53.83 43.85 -24.23
N GLN A 321 53.82 44.24 -25.51
CA GLN A 321 54.94 44.05 -26.45
C GLN A 321 56.01 45.14 -26.36
N GLN A 322 55.89 46.09 -25.42
CA GLN A 322 56.73 47.28 -25.28
C GLN A 322 56.75 48.19 -26.53
N ASN A 323 55.76 48.06 -27.41
CA ASN A 323 55.59 48.94 -28.56
C ASN A 323 54.77 50.18 -28.15
N PHE A 324 55.41 51.03 -27.36
CA PHE A 324 54.79 52.24 -26.80
C PHE A 324 54.34 53.23 -27.89
N ASP A 325 54.96 53.25 -29.07
CA ASP A 325 54.56 54.13 -30.16
C ASP A 325 53.16 53.79 -30.68
N LYS A 326 52.90 52.50 -30.95
CA LYS A 326 51.58 52.05 -31.38
C LYS A 326 50.55 52.12 -30.27
N GLU A 327 50.92 51.84 -29.03
CA GLU A 327 50.04 52.05 -27.87
C GLU A 327 49.56 53.51 -27.82
N ILE A 328 50.50 54.46 -27.83
CA ILE A 328 50.18 55.89 -27.73
C ILE A 328 49.33 56.35 -28.91
N GLU A 329 49.66 55.92 -30.13
CA GLU A 329 48.89 56.25 -31.34
C GLU A 329 47.42 55.83 -31.20
N LEU A 330 47.18 54.58 -30.81
CA LEU A 330 45.84 54.02 -30.68
C LEU A 330 45.06 54.65 -29.52
N LYS A 331 45.71 54.86 -28.36
CA LYS A 331 45.06 55.49 -27.20
C LYS A 331 44.73 56.97 -27.46
N LYS A 332 45.59 57.69 -28.19
CA LYS A 332 45.26 59.06 -28.65
C LYS A 332 44.10 59.09 -29.62
N GLN A 333 44.04 58.13 -30.56
CA GLN A 333 42.90 58.02 -31.46
C GLN A 333 41.60 57.81 -30.66
N THR A 334 41.60 56.89 -29.69
CA THR A 334 40.42 56.65 -28.84
C THR A 334 40.08 57.87 -27.99
N LEU A 335 41.08 58.55 -27.41
CA LEU A 335 40.88 59.77 -26.64
C LEU A 335 40.24 60.87 -27.48
N GLN A 336 40.75 61.10 -28.69
CA GLN A 336 40.20 62.10 -29.61
C GLN A 336 38.77 61.77 -30.01
N GLU A 337 38.48 60.50 -30.32
CA GLU A 337 37.12 60.08 -30.66
C GLU A 337 36.11 60.28 -29.50
N LEU A 338 36.56 60.18 -28.25
CA LEU A 338 35.73 60.45 -27.07
C LEU A 338 35.55 61.95 -26.83
N GLU A 339 36.61 62.73 -26.97
CA GLU A 339 36.56 64.20 -26.88
C GLU A 339 35.64 64.79 -27.96
N ASP A 340 35.76 64.34 -29.21
CA ASP A 340 34.91 64.76 -30.34
C ASP A 340 33.42 64.41 -30.14
N ALA A 341 33.14 63.36 -29.35
CA ALA A 341 31.80 62.92 -29.01
C ALA A 341 31.29 63.48 -27.67
N GLU A 342 32.08 64.32 -26.99
CA GLU A 342 31.79 64.88 -25.66
C GLU A 342 31.49 63.80 -24.59
N LEU A 343 32.15 62.63 -24.70
CA LEU A 343 32.00 61.51 -23.78
C LEU A 343 33.16 61.44 -22.79
N ASN A 344 32.87 61.48 -21.49
CA ASN A 344 33.89 61.33 -20.44
C ASN A 344 34.27 59.87 -20.17
N GLU A 345 33.37 58.93 -20.43
CA GLU A 345 33.58 57.50 -20.24
C GLU A 345 32.81 56.66 -21.26
N VAL A 346 33.32 55.47 -21.53
CA VAL A 346 32.65 54.46 -22.35
C VAL A 346 31.75 53.61 -21.47
N ILE A 347 30.45 53.67 -21.72
CA ILE A 347 29.48 52.77 -21.09
C ILE A 347 29.38 51.51 -21.96
N THR A 348 29.85 50.38 -21.42
CA THR A 348 29.68 49.06 -22.04
C THR A 348 28.45 48.36 -21.47
N GLU A 349 27.70 47.67 -22.33
CA GLU A 349 26.57 46.81 -21.90
C GLU A 349 27.04 45.48 -21.27
N ASP A 350 28.30 45.13 -21.49
CA ASP A 350 28.98 43.99 -20.86
C ASP A 350 29.85 44.52 -19.71
N ASP A 351 29.79 43.85 -18.56
CA ASP A 351 30.57 44.07 -17.33
C ASP A 351 32.08 43.77 -17.52
N SER A 352 32.68 44.24 -18.63
CA SER A 352 34.13 44.25 -18.76
C SER A 352 34.70 45.20 -17.71
N GLU A 353 35.59 44.69 -16.85
CA GLU A 353 36.21 45.44 -15.75
C GLU A 353 36.98 46.69 -16.22
N GLU A 354 37.35 46.78 -17.50
CA GLU A 354 37.99 47.96 -18.06
C GLU A 354 36.96 49.08 -18.30
N LYS A 355 36.80 49.96 -17.30
CA LYS A 355 36.25 51.30 -17.51
C LYS A 355 37.22 52.11 -18.37
N ILE A 356 36.82 52.45 -19.59
CA ILE A 356 37.60 53.32 -20.46
C ILE A 356 37.11 54.75 -20.25
N SER A 357 37.95 55.57 -19.66
CA SER A 357 37.66 56.97 -19.37
C SER A 357 38.73 57.88 -19.94
N VAL A 358 38.36 59.14 -20.15
CA VAL A 358 39.28 60.18 -20.63
C VAL A 358 40.48 60.30 -19.68
N GLN A 359 40.25 60.28 -18.36
CA GLN A 359 41.33 60.35 -17.38
C GLN A 359 42.25 59.11 -17.41
N GLN A 360 41.71 57.91 -17.60
CA GLN A 360 42.51 56.69 -17.67
C GLN A 360 43.35 56.65 -18.95
N LEU A 361 42.79 57.07 -20.09
CA LEU A 361 43.54 57.15 -21.35
C LEU A 361 44.69 58.15 -21.25
N ASN A 362 44.45 59.32 -20.63
CA ASN A 362 45.50 60.31 -20.36
C ASN A 362 46.59 59.75 -19.42
N LEU A 363 46.21 58.99 -18.39
CA LEU A 363 47.15 58.31 -17.49
C LEU A 363 48.05 57.34 -18.26
N ASP A 364 47.44 56.46 -19.05
CA ASP A 364 48.13 55.44 -19.83
C ASP A 364 49.10 56.04 -20.87
N ILE A 365 48.65 57.08 -21.59
CA ILE A 365 49.51 57.81 -22.55
C ILE A 365 50.68 58.47 -21.82
N GLY A 366 50.41 59.08 -20.66
CA GLY A 366 51.43 59.67 -19.79
C GLY A 366 52.49 58.65 -19.36
N ASN A 367 52.05 57.48 -18.91
CA ASN A 367 52.88 56.36 -18.49
C ASN A 367 53.73 55.82 -19.65
N ALA A 368 53.14 55.65 -20.83
CA ALA A 368 53.87 55.23 -22.02
C ALA A 368 54.97 56.25 -22.40
N TYR A 369 54.69 57.56 -22.35
CA TYR A 369 55.71 58.59 -22.55
C TYR A 369 56.79 58.58 -21.46
N ALA A 370 56.42 58.30 -20.21
CA ALA A 370 57.37 58.19 -19.09
C ALA A 370 58.34 57.01 -19.30
N LYS A 371 57.85 55.85 -19.75
CA LYS A 371 58.69 54.69 -20.13
C LYS A 371 59.64 55.01 -21.28
N LYS A 372 59.20 55.84 -22.22
CA LYS A 372 60.05 56.40 -23.29
C LYS A 372 61.00 57.52 -22.83
N LYS A 373 61.06 57.83 -21.53
CA LYS A 373 61.83 58.93 -20.93
C LYS A 373 61.51 60.32 -21.52
N SER A 374 60.35 60.46 -22.15
CA SER A 374 59.87 61.73 -22.70
C SER A 374 59.10 62.51 -21.62
N TYR A 375 59.81 62.91 -20.55
CA TYR A 375 59.19 63.40 -19.32
C TYR A 375 58.30 64.64 -19.52
N ASN A 376 58.67 65.59 -20.37
CA ASN A 376 57.83 66.77 -20.64
C ASN A 376 56.45 66.41 -21.22
N LYS A 377 56.41 65.44 -22.15
CA LYS A 377 55.14 64.96 -22.71
C LYS A 377 54.36 64.16 -21.66
N ALA A 378 55.06 63.32 -20.89
CA ALA A 378 54.44 62.53 -19.83
C ALA A 378 53.74 63.40 -18.79
N ILE A 379 54.43 64.43 -18.27
CA ILE A 379 53.89 65.38 -17.29
C ILE A 379 52.60 66.04 -17.82
N GLY A 380 52.59 66.48 -19.07
CA GLY A 380 51.41 67.13 -19.66
C GLY A 380 50.16 66.24 -19.68
N TYR A 381 50.32 64.95 -20.01
CA TYR A 381 49.21 63.99 -20.01
C TYR A 381 48.80 63.55 -18.60
N LEU A 382 49.77 63.37 -17.69
CA LEU A 382 49.48 62.99 -16.30
C LEU A 382 48.79 64.11 -15.50
N GLU A 383 49.16 65.37 -15.72
CA GLU A 383 48.46 66.52 -15.13
C GLU A 383 47.02 66.64 -15.63
N LYS A 384 46.80 66.41 -16.94
CA LYS A 384 45.43 66.31 -17.49
C LYS A 384 44.64 65.20 -16.80
N SER A 385 45.22 64.00 -16.73
CA SER A 385 44.60 62.86 -16.04
C SER A 385 44.23 63.18 -14.59
N LYS A 386 45.16 63.76 -13.81
CA LYS A 386 44.92 64.18 -12.42
C LYS A 386 43.75 65.17 -12.30
N ASN A 387 43.68 66.15 -13.19
CA ASN A 387 42.63 67.17 -13.18
C ASN A 387 41.28 66.58 -13.56
N ASP A 388 41.22 65.77 -14.62
CA ASP A 388 39.98 65.15 -15.07
C ASP A 388 39.45 64.14 -14.06
N ALA A 389 40.34 63.32 -13.48
CA ALA A 389 40.02 62.40 -12.40
C ALA A 389 39.47 63.13 -11.15
N THR A 390 39.99 64.33 -10.84
CA THR A 390 39.47 65.16 -9.74
C THR A 390 38.04 65.65 -10.02
N LYS A 391 37.72 66.04 -11.26
CA LYS A 391 36.38 66.52 -11.64
C LYS A 391 35.31 65.43 -11.51
N VAL A 392 35.65 64.20 -11.85
CA VAL A 392 34.73 63.04 -11.83
C VAL A 392 34.83 62.21 -10.56
N LEU A 393 35.61 62.66 -9.56
CA LEU A 393 35.83 61.97 -8.29
C LEU A 393 36.41 60.54 -8.45
N ASP A 394 37.24 60.34 -9.47
CA ASP A 394 37.97 59.09 -9.73
C ASP A 394 39.28 59.07 -8.92
N ILE A 395 39.16 58.62 -7.67
CA ILE A 395 40.26 58.60 -6.70
C ILE A 395 41.38 57.64 -7.15
N GLU A 396 41.04 56.55 -7.84
CA GLU A 396 41.99 55.50 -8.23
C GLU A 396 42.93 55.99 -9.33
N THR A 397 42.37 56.50 -10.43
CA THR A 397 43.16 57.12 -11.51
C THR A 397 43.94 58.32 -10.99
N LYS A 398 43.32 59.14 -10.12
CA LYS A 398 43.99 60.29 -9.52
C LYS A 398 45.24 59.83 -8.77
N LYS A 399 45.12 58.87 -7.85
CA LYS A 399 46.23 58.32 -7.06
C LYS A 399 47.40 57.90 -7.96
N GLU A 400 47.12 57.17 -9.03
CA GLU A 400 48.16 56.71 -9.97
C GLU A 400 48.82 57.86 -10.73
N ALA A 401 48.04 58.85 -11.18
CA ALA A 401 48.60 60.02 -11.85
C ALA A 401 49.53 60.80 -10.92
N VAL A 402 49.16 61.01 -9.64
CA VAL A 402 49.99 61.76 -8.68
C VAL A 402 51.26 61.00 -8.30
N GLU A 403 51.18 59.66 -8.19
CA GLU A 403 52.35 58.79 -7.98
C GLU A 403 53.38 58.94 -9.12
N GLN A 404 52.90 58.81 -10.35
CA GLN A 404 53.74 58.91 -11.55
C GLN A 404 54.32 60.32 -11.73
N LEU A 405 53.54 61.36 -11.44
CA LEU A 405 54.04 62.74 -11.43
C LEU A 405 55.14 62.95 -10.39
N SER A 406 54.98 62.39 -9.19
CA SER A 406 56.01 62.45 -8.14
C SER A 406 57.33 61.83 -8.60
N GLU A 407 57.27 60.63 -9.17
CA GLU A 407 58.46 59.93 -9.66
C GLU A 407 59.13 60.69 -10.81
N ILE A 408 58.35 61.20 -11.76
CA ILE A 408 58.88 61.97 -12.89
C ILE A 408 59.49 63.29 -12.43
N TYR A 409 58.83 64.04 -11.54
CA TYR A 409 59.39 65.29 -11.01
C TYR A 409 60.68 65.05 -10.23
N LYS A 410 60.77 63.95 -9.48
CA LYS A 410 62.03 63.53 -8.84
C LYS A 410 63.12 63.27 -9.89
N ASN A 411 62.81 62.56 -10.97
CA ASN A 411 63.77 62.23 -12.04
C ASN A 411 64.22 63.47 -12.83
N VAL A 412 63.36 64.48 -12.97
CA VAL A 412 63.67 65.77 -13.61
C VAL A 412 64.36 66.76 -12.65
N GLY A 413 64.39 66.46 -11.35
CA GLY A 413 65.05 67.26 -10.32
C GLY A 413 64.18 68.33 -9.64
N ASP A 414 62.87 68.37 -9.92
CA ASP A 414 61.90 69.26 -9.24
C ASP A 414 61.41 68.61 -7.94
N TYR A 415 62.28 68.56 -6.93
CA TYR A 415 61.99 67.89 -5.65
C TYR A 415 60.82 68.51 -4.88
N LYS A 416 60.53 69.80 -5.09
CA LYS A 416 59.41 70.48 -4.43
C LYS A 416 58.07 69.95 -4.95
N LYS A 417 57.92 69.86 -6.28
CA LYS A 417 56.72 69.24 -6.87
C LYS A 417 56.67 67.74 -6.61
N ALA A 418 57.80 67.05 -6.61
CA ALA A 418 57.85 65.63 -6.26
C ALA A 418 57.28 65.38 -4.85
N LEU A 419 57.76 66.14 -3.85
CA LEU A 419 57.27 66.01 -2.48
C LEU A 419 55.77 66.35 -2.36
N SER A 420 55.31 67.42 -3.01
CA SER A 420 53.89 67.81 -3.01
C SER A 420 53.00 66.72 -3.59
N ASN A 421 53.37 66.15 -4.74
CA ASN A 421 52.64 65.06 -5.38
C ASN A 421 52.69 63.78 -4.54
N TYR A 422 53.82 63.51 -3.86
CA TYR A 422 53.94 62.38 -2.94
C TYR A 422 53.02 62.51 -1.71
N GLN A 423 52.93 63.70 -1.11
CA GLN A 423 52.01 63.95 0.02
C GLN A 423 50.55 63.78 -0.40
N GLU A 424 50.18 64.28 -1.57
CA GLU A 424 48.84 64.06 -2.12
C GLU A 424 48.59 62.56 -2.38
N TYR A 425 49.55 61.83 -2.96
CA TYR A 425 49.49 60.38 -3.12
C TYR A 425 49.22 59.67 -1.79
N VAL A 426 49.97 59.97 -0.73
CA VAL A 426 49.78 59.35 0.60
C VAL A 426 48.35 59.58 1.11
N SER A 427 47.82 60.80 1.00
CA SER A 427 46.45 61.07 1.44
C SER A 427 45.39 60.34 0.60
N LEU A 428 45.61 60.16 -0.70
CA LEU A 428 44.72 59.39 -1.57
C LEU A 428 44.79 57.89 -1.24
N VAL A 429 45.96 57.37 -0.87
CA VAL A 429 46.13 55.99 -0.41
C VAL A 429 45.30 55.74 0.86
N ASP A 430 45.33 56.64 1.84
CA ASP A 430 44.52 56.50 3.06
C ASP A 430 43.01 56.50 2.78
N ILE A 431 42.55 57.37 1.86
CA ILE A 431 41.15 57.43 1.43
C ILE A 431 40.75 56.13 0.71
N LEU A 432 41.59 55.66 -0.22
CA LEU A 432 41.36 54.42 -0.95
C LEU A 432 41.38 53.21 -0.03
N TYR A 433 42.25 53.19 0.97
CA TYR A 433 42.30 52.11 1.96
C TYR A 433 40.96 51.99 2.70
N LYS A 434 40.44 53.09 3.25
CA LYS A 434 39.13 53.11 3.92
C LYS A 434 37.98 52.71 2.99
N LYS A 435 38.04 53.14 1.72
CA LYS A 435 37.06 52.75 0.71
C LYS A 435 37.12 51.25 0.43
N LYS A 436 38.33 50.69 0.26
CA LYS A 436 38.56 49.27 0.01
C LYS A 436 38.18 48.40 1.20
N GLU A 437 38.46 48.85 2.42
CA GLU A 437 38.02 48.18 3.64
C GLU A 437 36.50 48.04 3.68
N LYS A 438 35.77 49.14 3.43
CA LYS A 438 34.31 49.10 3.32
C LYS A 438 33.81 48.21 2.19
N GLU A 439 34.43 48.27 1.01
CA GLU A 439 34.10 47.37 -0.12
C GLU A 439 34.30 45.89 0.28
N ILE A 440 35.34 45.56 1.04
CA ILE A 440 35.58 44.21 1.56
C ILE A 440 34.50 43.80 2.56
N GLU A 441 34.13 44.68 3.50
CA GLU A 441 33.05 44.43 4.46
C GLU A 441 31.72 44.16 3.75
N ASP A 442 31.39 44.97 2.74
CA ASP A 442 30.19 44.80 1.92
C ASP A 442 30.21 43.46 1.18
N VAL A 443 31.34 43.08 0.58
CA VAL A 443 31.54 41.79 -0.10
C VAL A 443 31.38 40.61 0.88
N VAL A 444 31.91 40.72 2.10
CA VAL A 444 31.75 39.70 3.14
C VAL A 444 30.29 39.54 3.54
N ALA A 445 29.58 40.65 3.76
CA ALA A 445 28.14 40.64 4.09
C ALA A 445 27.32 40.02 2.94
N ILE A 446 27.65 40.36 1.70
CA ILE A 446 27.07 39.77 0.49
C ILE A 446 27.28 38.26 0.45
N ASN A 447 28.52 37.79 0.63
CA ASN A 447 28.84 36.36 0.58
C ASN A 447 28.12 35.58 1.69
N LYS A 448 27.97 36.16 2.88
CA LYS A 448 27.17 35.58 3.96
C LYS A 448 25.70 35.44 3.57
N SER A 449 25.10 36.51 3.03
CA SER A 449 23.72 36.50 2.53
C SER A 449 23.50 35.47 1.42
N LEU A 450 24.45 35.36 0.48
CA LEU A 450 24.41 34.34 -0.58
C LEU A 450 24.47 32.91 -0.01
N ALA A 451 25.31 32.67 1.00
CA ALA A 451 25.39 31.37 1.66
C ALA A 451 24.06 31.01 2.36
N GLU A 452 23.42 31.97 3.04
CA GLU A 452 22.11 31.78 3.67
C GLU A 452 21.02 31.42 2.63
N LYS A 453 20.94 32.18 1.53
CA LYS A 453 20.00 31.92 0.43
C LYS A 453 20.27 30.56 -0.24
N GLN A 454 21.54 30.20 -0.43
CA GLN A 454 21.92 28.89 -0.98
C GLN A 454 21.53 27.74 -0.04
N ASN A 455 21.70 27.90 1.27
CA ASN A 455 21.24 26.92 2.26
C ASN A 455 19.72 26.76 2.22
N ARG A 456 18.98 27.88 2.06
CA ARG A 456 17.53 27.85 1.91
C ARG A 456 17.09 27.09 0.67
N ILE A 457 17.75 27.33 -0.47
CA ILE A 457 17.48 26.60 -1.73
C ILE A 457 17.78 25.11 -1.57
N ASN A 458 18.91 24.74 -0.97
CA ASN A 458 19.24 23.33 -0.71
C ASN A 458 18.21 22.65 0.21
N SER A 459 17.66 23.38 1.20
CA SER A 459 16.58 22.87 2.05
C SER A 459 15.31 22.60 1.25
N LEU A 460 14.90 23.52 0.37
CA LEU A 460 13.73 23.33 -0.49
C LEU A 460 13.90 22.14 -1.44
N GLU A 461 15.11 21.89 -1.93
CA GLU A 461 15.44 20.72 -2.73
C GLU A 461 15.27 19.42 -1.94
N LYS A 462 15.81 19.34 -0.72
CA LYS A 462 15.63 18.17 0.16
C LYS A 462 14.18 17.91 0.53
N ASP A 463 13.43 18.95 0.90
CA ASP A 463 12.00 18.84 1.24
C ASP A 463 11.21 18.28 0.06
N ARG A 464 11.57 18.68 -1.17
CA ARG A 464 10.97 18.14 -2.40
C ARG A 464 11.32 16.67 -2.60
N GLU A 465 12.59 16.28 -2.47
CA GLU A 465 13.01 14.88 -2.61
C GLU A 465 12.28 13.97 -1.60
N LEU A 466 12.14 14.44 -0.36
CA LEU A 466 11.36 13.76 0.68
C LEU A 466 9.88 13.64 0.30
N THR A 467 9.29 14.70 -0.24
CA THR A 467 7.89 14.68 -0.71
C THR A 467 7.69 13.71 -1.86
N GLU A 468 8.60 13.67 -2.84
CA GLU A 468 8.55 12.74 -3.96
C GLU A 468 8.70 11.28 -3.49
N SER A 469 9.61 11.04 -2.54
CA SER A 469 9.80 9.72 -1.92
C SER A 469 8.55 9.26 -1.16
N SER A 470 7.99 10.15 -0.32
CA SER A 470 6.77 9.87 0.45
C SER A 470 5.58 9.56 -0.45
N TYR A 471 5.44 10.28 -1.58
CA TYR A 471 4.40 10.01 -2.56
C TYR A 471 4.58 8.65 -3.26
N LYS A 472 5.82 8.27 -3.63
CA LYS A 472 6.12 6.94 -4.20
C LYS A 472 5.78 5.82 -3.21
N LEU A 473 6.08 6.01 -1.92
CA LEU A 473 5.71 5.07 -0.88
C LEU A 473 4.20 4.92 -0.77
N TYR A 474 3.46 6.03 -0.75
CA TYR A 474 1.99 6.02 -0.73
C TYR A 474 1.38 5.31 -1.94
N GLU A 475 1.89 5.55 -3.16
CA GLU A 475 1.45 4.83 -4.36
C GLU A 475 1.72 3.32 -4.24
N SER A 476 2.87 2.94 -3.68
CA SER A 476 3.20 1.54 -3.43
C SER A 476 2.30 0.89 -2.37
N GLU A 477 2.00 1.60 -1.28
CA GLU A 477 1.08 1.13 -0.23
C GLU A 477 -0.33 0.91 -0.77
N GLN A 478 -0.83 1.79 -1.64
CA GLN A 478 -2.10 1.62 -2.31
C GLN A 478 -2.12 0.36 -3.18
N GLN A 479 -1.06 0.12 -3.96
CA GLN A 479 -0.94 -1.10 -4.77
C GLN A 479 -0.94 -2.37 -3.90
N ILE A 480 -0.17 -2.36 -2.80
CA ILE A 480 -0.11 -3.48 -1.84
C ILE A 480 -1.50 -3.72 -1.23
N THR A 481 -2.21 -2.65 -0.86
CA THR A 481 -3.55 -2.74 -0.28
C THR A 481 -4.55 -3.36 -1.26
N ILE A 482 -4.53 -2.95 -2.52
CA ILE A 482 -5.36 -3.53 -3.59
C ILE A 482 -5.03 -5.02 -3.77
N GLU A 483 -3.75 -5.39 -3.80
CA GLU A 483 -3.32 -6.80 -3.91
C GLU A 483 -3.73 -7.63 -2.69
N ASN A 484 -3.65 -7.07 -1.48
CA ASN A 484 -4.11 -7.71 -0.26
C ASN A 484 -5.62 -7.96 -0.27
N TYR A 485 -6.44 -7.01 -0.73
CA TYR A 485 -7.89 -7.22 -0.90
C TYR A 485 -8.21 -8.35 -1.89
N LYS A 486 -7.47 -8.45 -3.01
CA LYS A 486 -7.62 -9.56 -3.96
C LYS A 486 -7.30 -10.92 -3.31
N ARG A 487 -6.19 -10.99 -2.56
CA ARG A 487 -5.78 -12.21 -1.83
C ARG A 487 -6.79 -12.61 -0.76
N GLN A 488 -7.26 -11.67 0.05
CA GLN A 488 -8.30 -11.91 1.06
C GLN A 488 -9.58 -12.46 0.43
N ARG A 489 -10.02 -11.88 -0.69
CA ARG A 489 -11.19 -12.37 -1.42
C ARG A 489 -11.03 -13.82 -1.91
N LEU A 490 -9.84 -14.17 -2.42
CA LEU A 490 -9.53 -15.56 -2.82
C LEU A 490 -9.58 -16.53 -1.64
N ILE A 491 -9.02 -16.14 -0.48
CA ILE A 491 -9.07 -16.94 0.75
C ILE A 491 -10.52 -17.12 1.23
N ILE A 492 -11.34 -16.07 1.21
CA ILE A 492 -12.75 -16.15 1.60
C ILE A 492 -13.52 -17.12 0.69
N TYR A 493 -13.33 -17.02 -0.63
CA TYR A 493 -13.99 -17.94 -1.57
C TYR A 493 -13.53 -19.39 -1.42
N SER A 494 -12.24 -19.63 -1.15
CA SER A 494 -11.76 -21.00 -0.89
C SER A 494 -12.32 -21.59 0.40
N LEU A 495 -12.45 -20.78 1.47
CA LEU A 495 -13.08 -21.20 2.73
C LEU A 495 -14.56 -21.51 2.57
N ILE A 496 -15.32 -20.66 1.85
CA ILE A 496 -16.74 -20.90 1.56
C ILE A 496 -16.92 -22.19 0.74
N GLY A 497 -16.07 -22.40 -0.28
CA GLY A 497 -16.07 -23.63 -1.08
C GLY A 497 -15.77 -24.87 -0.23
N GLY A 498 -14.78 -24.79 0.66
CA GLY A 498 -14.43 -25.87 1.59
C GLY A 498 -15.57 -26.22 2.56
N LEU A 499 -16.26 -25.20 3.11
CA LEU A 499 -17.41 -25.40 4.00
C LEU A 499 -18.58 -26.09 3.29
N LEU A 500 -18.89 -25.69 2.05
CA LEU A 500 -19.93 -26.33 1.24
C LEU A 500 -19.62 -27.80 0.97
N LEU A 501 -18.37 -28.14 0.64
CA LEU A 501 -17.94 -29.52 0.44
C LEU A 501 -18.09 -30.37 1.71
N LEU A 502 -17.77 -29.83 2.89
CA LEU A 502 -17.97 -30.51 4.16
C LEU A 502 -19.44 -30.79 4.45
N LEU A 503 -20.34 -29.82 4.20
CA LEU A 503 -21.78 -30.02 4.38
C LEU A 503 -22.33 -31.13 3.48
N VAL A 504 -21.88 -31.16 2.22
CA VAL A 504 -22.24 -32.22 1.27
C VAL A 504 -21.76 -33.60 1.78
N ALA A 505 -20.52 -33.69 2.26
CA ALA A 505 -19.98 -34.94 2.80
C ALA A 505 -20.77 -35.44 4.03
N VAL A 506 -21.10 -34.54 4.96
CA VAL A 506 -21.91 -34.86 6.16
C VAL A 506 -23.29 -35.38 5.79
N TYR A 507 -23.95 -34.76 4.80
CA TYR A 507 -25.26 -35.21 4.32
C TYR A 507 -25.21 -36.64 3.75
N PHE A 508 -24.21 -36.95 2.91
CA PHE A 508 -24.04 -38.30 2.36
C PHE A 508 -23.73 -39.34 3.45
N MET A 509 -22.91 -38.99 4.45
CA MET A 509 -22.64 -39.87 5.60
C MET A 509 -23.90 -40.18 6.40
N TYR A 510 -24.72 -39.17 6.68
CA TYR A 510 -25.98 -39.35 7.40
C TYR A 510 -26.93 -40.31 6.64
N LYS A 511 -27.11 -40.09 5.34
CA LYS A 511 -27.95 -40.95 4.49
C LYS A 511 -27.47 -42.40 4.46
N SER A 512 -26.16 -42.61 4.33
CA SER A 512 -25.56 -43.95 4.32
C SER A 512 -25.76 -44.70 5.64
N ASN A 513 -25.56 -44.03 6.78
CA ASN A 513 -25.75 -44.64 8.09
C ASN A 513 -27.20 -45.07 8.35
N LYS A 514 -28.19 -44.29 7.89
CA LYS A 514 -29.62 -44.64 8.02
C LYS A 514 -29.95 -45.92 7.24
N GLN A 515 -29.46 -46.05 6.01
CA GLN A 515 -29.69 -47.23 5.17
C GLN A 515 -29.07 -48.49 5.78
N ARG A 516 -27.85 -48.40 6.33
CA ARG A 516 -27.17 -49.52 7.00
C ARG A 516 -27.95 -50.05 8.20
N ARG A 517 -28.53 -49.18 9.03
CA ARG A 517 -29.32 -49.60 10.20
C ARG A 517 -30.55 -50.39 9.79
N LEU A 518 -31.29 -49.91 8.78
CA LEU A 518 -32.48 -50.58 8.30
C LEU A 518 -32.16 -51.96 7.71
N ALA A 519 -31.09 -52.07 6.93
CA ALA A 519 -30.63 -53.36 6.41
C ALA A 519 -30.25 -54.35 7.53
N ASN A 520 -29.57 -53.87 8.58
CA ASN A 520 -29.19 -54.72 9.72
C ASN A 520 -30.40 -55.25 10.50
N ASN A 521 -31.42 -54.42 10.74
CA ASN A 521 -32.62 -54.84 11.46
C ASN A 521 -33.42 -55.90 10.67
N LEU A 522 -33.52 -55.74 9.34
CA LEU A 522 -34.14 -56.75 8.46
C LEU A 522 -33.41 -58.08 8.48
N LEU A 523 -32.07 -58.06 8.43
CA LEU A 523 -31.25 -59.26 8.53
C LEU A 523 -31.44 -59.97 9.88
N ALA A 524 -31.52 -59.21 10.98
CA ALA A 524 -31.76 -59.76 12.31
C ALA A 524 -33.14 -60.45 12.42
N LEU A 525 -34.21 -59.84 11.90
CA LEU A 525 -35.54 -60.46 11.86
C LEU A 525 -35.55 -61.74 11.03
N LYS A 526 -34.92 -61.74 9.85
CA LYS A 526 -34.82 -62.94 9.01
C LYS A 526 -34.09 -64.09 9.72
N SER A 527 -33.01 -63.77 10.45
CA SER A 527 -32.26 -64.78 11.22
C SER A 527 -33.04 -65.33 12.42
N LEU A 528 -33.85 -64.52 13.10
CA LEU A 528 -34.68 -64.99 14.20
C LEU A 528 -35.86 -65.84 13.71
N ARG A 529 -36.41 -65.55 12.52
CA ARG A 529 -37.49 -66.35 11.90
C ARG A 529 -37.06 -67.76 11.52
N SER A 530 -35.82 -67.95 11.04
CA SER A 530 -35.34 -69.26 10.58
C SER A 530 -35.00 -70.27 11.70
N GLN A 531 -35.04 -69.84 12.97
CA GLN A 531 -34.83 -70.73 14.12
C GLN A 531 -36.10 -71.54 14.41
N MET A 532 -36.36 -72.60 13.63
CA MET A 532 -37.42 -73.57 13.95
C MET A 532 -37.15 -74.24 15.30
N ASN A 533 -38.19 -74.59 16.06
CA ASN A 533 -38.04 -75.36 17.29
C ASN A 533 -37.73 -76.83 16.94
N PRO A 534 -36.46 -77.29 17.02
CA PRO A 534 -36.10 -78.65 16.61
C PRO A 534 -36.80 -79.68 17.49
N HIS A 535 -37.12 -79.27 18.73
CA HIS A 535 -37.84 -80.08 19.69
C HIS A 535 -39.19 -80.53 19.13
N PHE A 536 -40.02 -79.60 18.66
CA PHE A 536 -41.34 -79.93 18.13
C PHE A 536 -41.27 -80.95 16.97
N ILE A 537 -40.30 -80.78 16.07
CA ILE A 537 -40.08 -81.69 14.94
C ILE A 537 -39.74 -83.11 15.44
N PHE A 538 -38.77 -83.23 16.36
CA PHE A 538 -38.41 -84.55 16.92
C PHE A 538 -39.58 -85.21 17.66
N ASN A 539 -40.39 -84.44 18.37
CA ASN A 539 -41.54 -85.01 19.08
C ASN A 539 -42.65 -85.45 18.16
N ALA A 540 -42.94 -84.69 17.10
CA ALA A 540 -43.92 -85.09 16.11
C ALA A 540 -43.50 -86.40 15.41
N LEU A 541 -42.21 -86.55 15.07
CA LEU A 541 -41.66 -87.79 14.52
C LEU A 541 -41.73 -88.96 15.53
N ASN A 542 -41.45 -88.72 16.81
CA ASN A 542 -41.61 -89.72 17.86
C ASN A 542 -43.07 -90.16 18.05
N SER A 543 -44.03 -89.24 17.95
CA SER A 543 -45.47 -89.59 17.98
C SER A 543 -45.84 -90.51 16.82
N VAL A 544 -45.35 -90.23 15.61
CA VAL A 544 -45.56 -91.09 14.43
C VAL A 544 -44.99 -92.48 14.69
N ASN A 545 -43.76 -92.58 15.21
CA ASN A 545 -43.16 -93.86 15.59
C ASN A 545 -44.01 -94.61 16.65
N GLY A 546 -44.60 -93.88 17.60
CA GLY A 546 -45.48 -94.44 18.62
C GLY A 546 -46.77 -95.04 18.04
N PHE A 547 -47.43 -94.34 17.10
CA PHE A 547 -48.63 -94.86 16.44
C PHE A 547 -48.32 -96.07 15.56
N ILE A 548 -47.18 -96.07 14.87
CA ILE A 548 -46.70 -97.22 14.08
C ILE A 548 -46.45 -98.43 15.00
N ALA A 549 -45.81 -98.24 16.14
CA ALA A 549 -45.55 -99.31 17.10
C ALA A 549 -46.83 -99.92 17.71
N GLN A 550 -47.94 -99.16 17.74
CA GLN A 550 -49.25 -99.61 18.20
C GLN A 550 -50.12 -100.23 17.08
N ASN A 551 -49.59 -100.39 15.86
CA ASN A 551 -50.32 -100.83 14.66
C ASN A 551 -51.53 -99.94 14.28
N ASP A 552 -51.57 -98.67 14.70
CA ASP A 552 -52.60 -97.71 14.27
C ASP A 552 -52.14 -96.90 13.04
N GLU A 553 -52.09 -97.58 11.89
CA GLU A 553 -51.65 -96.99 10.62
C GLU A 553 -52.52 -95.78 10.21
N ARG A 554 -53.83 -95.85 10.49
CA ARG A 554 -54.77 -94.80 10.09
C ARG A 554 -54.56 -93.51 10.87
N THR A 555 -54.30 -93.58 12.18
CA THR A 555 -53.97 -92.40 12.99
C THR A 555 -52.56 -91.90 12.70
N ALA A 556 -51.59 -92.79 12.46
CA ALA A 556 -50.23 -92.41 12.06
C ALA A 556 -50.23 -91.58 10.75
N ASN A 557 -50.92 -92.05 9.70
CA ASN A 557 -51.01 -91.33 8.42
C ASN A 557 -51.75 -90.00 8.53
N ARG A 558 -52.83 -89.93 9.33
CA ARG A 558 -53.55 -88.68 9.59
C ARG A 558 -52.67 -87.66 10.32
N TYR A 559 -51.96 -88.10 11.36
CA TYR A 559 -51.03 -87.25 12.11
C TYR A 559 -49.87 -86.75 11.24
N LEU A 560 -49.31 -87.60 10.37
CA LEU A 560 -48.23 -87.22 9.45
C LEU A 560 -48.70 -86.23 8.38
N THR A 561 -49.94 -86.35 7.90
CA THR A 561 -50.54 -85.40 6.96
C THR A 561 -50.78 -84.05 7.63
N ASP A 562 -51.36 -84.04 8.83
CA ASP A 562 -51.60 -82.83 9.62
C ASP A 562 -50.26 -82.14 9.97
N PHE A 563 -49.24 -82.92 10.37
CA PHE A 563 -47.89 -82.41 10.64
C PHE A 563 -47.22 -81.82 9.38
N SER A 564 -47.31 -82.52 8.24
CA SER A 564 -46.77 -82.05 6.97
C SER A 564 -47.44 -80.76 6.49
N THR A 565 -48.76 -80.64 6.71
CA THR A 565 -49.55 -79.44 6.43
C THR A 565 -49.10 -78.28 7.32
N LEU A 566 -48.94 -78.53 8.61
CA LEU A 566 -48.42 -77.53 9.55
C LEU A 566 -47.03 -77.05 9.12
N MET A 567 -46.08 -77.95 8.87
CA MET A 567 -44.71 -77.59 8.49
C MET A 567 -44.65 -76.81 7.18
N ARG A 568 -45.45 -77.18 6.17
CA ARG A 568 -45.56 -76.43 4.92
C ARG A 568 -46.07 -75.00 5.17
N ASN A 569 -47.11 -74.86 5.99
CA ASN A 569 -47.67 -73.55 6.32
C ASN A 569 -46.69 -72.69 7.12
N VAL A 570 -45.92 -73.28 8.05
CA VAL A 570 -44.86 -72.59 8.81
C VAL A 570 -43.77 -72.08 7.88
N LEU A 571 -43.28 -72.91 6.95
CA LEU A 571 -42.24 -72.51 6.00
C LEU A 571 -42.72 -71.41 5.04
N ASN A 572 -43.91 -71.56 4.46
CA ASN A 572 -44.48 -70.56 3.54
C ASN A 572 -44.72 -69.22 4.24
N ASN A 573 -45.24 -69.25 5.47
CA ASN A 573 -45.51 -68.01 6.21
C ASN A 573 -44.23 -67.38 6.77
N SER A 574 -43.11 -68.10 6.86
CA SER A 574 -41.85 -67.58 7.42
C SER A 574 -41.17 -66.52 6.56
N GLU A 575 -41.52 -66.40 5.27
CA GLU A 575 -40.99 -65.39 4.35
C GLU A 575 -41.66 -64.02 4.52
N GLU A 576 -42.90 -64.01 5.00
CA GLU A 576 -43.69 -62.80 5.22
C GLU A 576 -43.41 -62.15 6.59
N ASP A 577 -43.41 -60.81 6.63
CA ASP A 577 -43.23 -60.07 7.89
C ASP A 577 -44.47 -60.17 8.79
N PHE A 578 -45.66 -60.23 8.18
CA PHE A 578 -46.95 -60.42 8.84
C PHE A 578 -47.86 -61.34 8.02
N ILE A 579 -48.69 -62.13 8.71
CA ILE A 579 -49.76 -62.93 8.09
C ILE A 579 -51.11 -62.51 8.66
N PRO A 580 -52.22 -62.67 7.91
CA PRO A 580 -53.56 -62.46 8.45
C PRO A 580 -53.77 -63.28 9.73
N LEU A 581 -54.39 -62.68 10.74
CA LEU A 581 -54.65 -63.36 12.02
C LEU A 581 -55.46 -64.65 11.82
N SER A 582 -56.35 -64.70 10.82
CA SER A 582 -57.09 -65.91 10.44
C SER A 582 -56.16 -67.08 10.13
N LYS A 583 -55.09 -66.83 9.36
CA LYS A 583 -54.09 -67.86 9.06
C LYS A 583 -53.35 -68.31 10.32
N GLU A 584 -52.94 -67.38 11.19
CA GLU A 584 -52.29 -67.77 12.45
C GLU A 584 -53.22 -68.63 13.32
N ILE A 585 -54.53 -68.32 13.38
CA ILE A 585 -55.52 -69.13 14.09
C ILE A 585 -55.61 -70.54 13.49
N GLU A 586 -55.72 -70.68 12.16
CA GLU A 586 -55.74 -71.98 11.49
C GLU A 586 -54.47 -72.81 11.81
N LEU A 587 -53.29 -72.17 11.80
CA LEU A 587 -52.04 -72.84 12.17
C LEU A 587 -52.03 -73.25 13.65
N LEU A 588 -52.55 -72.41 14.55
CA LEU A 588 -52.63 -72.70 15.98
C LEU A 588 -53.59 -73.85 16.28
N GLU A 589 -54.75 -73.90 15.62
CA GLU A 589 -55.71 -74.99 15.77
C GLU A 589 -55.10 -76.32 15.31
N LEU A 590 -54.43 -76.32 14.16
CA LEU A 590 -53.72 -77.50 13.65
C LEU A 590 -52.59 -77.94 14.60
N TYR A 591 -51.85 -76.98 15.16
CA TYR A 591 -50.82 -77.24 16.17
C TYR A 591 -51.40 -77.84 17.46
N MET A 592 -52.45 -77.24 18.02
CA MET A 592 -53.13 -77.73 19.23
C MET A 592 -53.73 -79.12 19.02
N LYS A 593 -54.31 -79.39 17.84
CA LYS A 593 -54.82 -80.71 17.45
C LYS A 593 -53.72 -81.78 17.46
N LEU A 594 -52.54 -81.47 16.93
CA LEU A 594 -51.38 -82.36 16.95
C LEU A 594 -50.87 -82.60 18.38
N GLU A 595 -50.73 -81.54 19.18
CA GLU A 595 -50.30 -81.64 20.58
C GLU A 595 -51.30 -82.42 21.44
N HIS A 596 -52.60 -82.22 21.24
CA HIS A 596 -53.67 -82.98 21.89
C HIS A 596 -53.62 -84.46 21.50
N SER A 597 -53.42 -84.77 20.22
CA SER A 597 -53.30 -86.17 19.75
C SER A 597 -52.11 -86.90 20.40
N ARG A 598 -51.06 -86.18 20.83
CA ARG A 598 -49.92 -86.76 21.56
C ARG A 598 -50.22 -86.98 23.04
N PHE A 599 -51.13 -86.22 23.63
CA PHE A 599 -51.44 -86.24 25.05
C PHE A 599 -52.96 -86.27 25.32
N THR A 600 -53.67 -87.17 24.62
CA THR A 600 -55.14 -87.27 24.63
C THR A 600 -55.74 -87.35 26.04
N ASP A 601 -55.05 -88.04 26.96
CA ASP A 601 -55.53 -88.23 28.34
C ASP A 601 -55.12 -87.11 29.30
N LYS A 602 -54.40 -86.08 28.83
CA LYS A 602 -53.82 -85.05 29.70
C LYS A 602 -54.54 -83.71 29.69
N PHE A 603 -55.12 -83.30 28.57
CA PHE A 603 -55.82 -82.02 28.52
C PHE A 603 -56.90 -82.00 27.45
N ASP A 604 -57.95 -81.19 27.66
CA ASP A 604 -58.86 -80.74 26.61
C ASP A 604 -58.54 -79.29 26.24
N TYR A 605 -58.96 -78.84 25.06
CA TYR A 605 -58.73 -77.46 24.63
C TYR A 605 -59.97 -76.82 24.00
N LYS A 606 -60.04 -75.49 24.07
CA LYS A 606 -61.09 -74.70 23.42
C LYS A 606 -60.52 -73.40 22.86
N VAL A 607 -60.85 -73.13 21.60
CA VAL A 607 -60.59 -71.84 20.95
C VAL A 607 -61.91 -71.07 20.91
N GLU A 608 -61.92 -69.88 21.51
CA GLU A 608 -63.06 -68.98 21.56
C GLU A 608 -62.74 -67.70 20.78
N ILE A 609 -63.55 -67.43 19.77
CA ILE A 609 -63.47 -66.21 18.97
C ILE A 609 -64.74 -65.43 19.24
N ASP A 610 -64.60 -64.18 19.68
CA ASP A 610 -65.74 -63.27 19.82
C ASP A 610 -66.44 -63.11 18.45
N PRO A 611 -67.75 -63.42 18.34
CA PRO A 611 -68.49 -63.31 17.08
C PRO A 611 -68.45 -61.92 16.44
N ASN A 612 -68.21 -60.87 17.22
CA ASN A 612 -68.12 -59.49 16.72
C ASN A 612 -66.70 -59.10 16.25
N LEU A 613 -65.72 -59.99 16.42
CA LEU A 613 -64.33 -59.74 16.06
C LEU A 613 -64.09 -59.94 14.56
N LYS A 614 -63.74 -58.87 13.85
CA LYS A 614 -63.33 -58.93 12.44
C LYS A 614 -61.87 -59.35 12.30
N ILE A 615 -61.61 -60.65 12.38
CA ILE A 615 -60.26 -61.24 12.30
C ILE A 615 -59.50 -60.82 11.03
N SER A 616 -60.21 -60.60 9.91
CA SER A 616 -59.61 -60.22 8.62
C SER A 616 -58.90 -58.85 8.63
N GLU A 617 -59.17 -58.00 9.63
CA GLU A 617 -58.59 -56.67 9.73
C GLU A 617 -57.24 -56.63 10.47
N TYR A 618 -56.77 -57.77 10.99
CA TYR A 618 -55.54 -57.85 11.79
C TYR A 618 -54.48 -58.72 11.13
N GLN A 619 -53.24 -58.24 11.17
CA GLN A 619 -52.07 -59.01 10.77
C GLN A 619 -51.15 -59.24 11.96
N ILE A 620 -50.70 -60.48 12.12
CA ILE A 620 -49.84 -60.90 13.21
C ILE A 620 -48.52 -61.47 12.65
N PRO A 621 -47.38 -61.24 13.31
CA PRO A 621 -46.16 -61.94 12.95
C PRO A 621 -46.39 -63.46 13.02
N PRO A 622 -45.99 -64.22 11.98
CA PRO A 622 -46.25 -65.66 11.92
C PRO A 622 -45.57 -66.40 13.08
N MET A 623 -46.24 -67.40 13.65
CA MET A 623 -45.74 -68.24 14.75
C MET A 623 -45.39 -67.44 16.02
N LEU A 624 -46.06 -66.32 16.25
CA LEU A 624 -45.85 -65.54 17.47
C LEU A 624 -46.54 -66.17 18.68
N LEU A 625 -47.71 -66.80 18.46
CA LEU A 625 -48.55 -67.34 19.52
C LEU A 625 -48.17 -68.78 19.89
N GLN A 626 -47.66 -69.55 18.92
CA GLN A 626 -47.30 -70.96 19.07
C GLN A 626 -46.44 -71.24 20.31
N PRO A 627 -45.37 -70.49 20.64
CA PRO A 627 -44.51 -70.85 21.76
C PRO A 627 -45.18 -70.68 23.12
N TYR A 628 -46.21 -69.82 23.23
CA TYR A 628 -46.98 -69.69 24.46
C TYR A 628 -47.88 -70.91 24.67
N ILE A 629 -48.49 -71.41 23.58
CA ILE A 629 -49.23 -72.68 23.58
C ILE A 629 -48.31 -73.86 23.91
N GLU A 630 -47.13 -73.90 23.29
CA GLU A 630 -46.12 -74.92 23.58
C GLU A 630 -45.78 -74.95 25.07
N ASN A 631 -45.47 -73.78 25.65
CA ASN A 631 -45.16 -73.69 27.07
C ASN A 631 -46.35 -74.14 27.95
N ALA A 632 -47.58 -73.75 27.62
CA ALA A 632 -48.77 -74.17 28.35
C ALA A 632 -48.94 -75.70 28.35
N VAL A 633 -48.79 -76.36 27.20
CA VAL A 633 -48.93 -77.83 27.10
C VAL A 633 -47.76 -78.55 27.77
N TRP A 634 -46.54 -78.17 27.43
CA TRP A 634 -45.33 -78.89 27.82
C TRP A 634 -44.94 -78.72 29.27
N HIS A 635 -45.05 -77.49 29.77
CA HIS A 635 -44.59 -77.11 31.10
C HIS A 635 -45.73 -76.97 32.10
N GLY A 636 -46.96 -76.74 31.64
CA GLY A 636 -48.16 -76.66 32.47
C GLY A 636 -48.92 -77.98 32.55
N LEU A 637 -49.54 -78.38 31.43
CA LEU A 637 -50.58 -79.41 31.41
C LEU A 637 -50.05 -80.85 31.45
N ARG A 638 -48.93 -81.14 30.78
CA ARG A 638 -48.34 -82.50 30.72
C ARG A 638 -48.08 -83.14 32.09
N TYR A 639 -47.68 -82.33 33.07
CA TYR A 639 -47.30 -82.79 34.43
C TYR A 639 -48.47 -82.76 35.43
N LYS A 640 -49.66 -82.33 34.99
CA LYS A 640 -50.86 -82.36 35.83
C LYS A 640 -51.30 -83.82 36.00
N GLN A 641 -51.74 -84.17 37.22
CA GLN A 641 -52.23 -85.52 37.54
C GLN A 641 -53.66 -85.72 37.02
N GLU A 642 -54.48 -84.68 37.12
CA GLU A 642 -55.83 -84.61 36.57
C GLU A 642 -55.82 -84.07 35.14
N LYS A 643 -56.89 -84.33 34.39
CA LYS A 643 -57.08 -83.78 33.04
C LYS A 643 -57.16 -82.25 33.11
N GLY A 644 -56.26 -81.56 32.42
CA GLY A 644 -56.21 -80.10 32.36
C GLY A 644 -57.03 -79.50 31.22
N PHE A 645 -57.05 -78.18 31.15
CA PHE A 645 -57.78 -77.40 30.15
C PHE A 645 -56.94 -76.25 29.61
N LEU A 646 -56.87 -76.15 28.28
CA LEU A 646 -56.22 -75.04 27.56
C LEU A 646 -57.29 -74.18 26.86
N LYS A 647 -57.38 -72.90 27.25
CA LYS A 647 -58.28 -71.94 26.63
C LYS A 647 -57.49 -70.90 25.83
N VAL A 648 -57.88 -70.68 24.59
CA VAL A 648 -57.38 -69.59 23.75
C VAL A 648 -58.56 -68.71 23.37
N ALA A 649 -58.56 -67.45 23.79
CA ALA A 649 -59.65 -66.51 23.55
C ALA A 649 -59.17 -65.29 22.77
N PHE A 650 -59.94 -64.92 21.75
CA PHE A 650 -59.71 -63.73 20.93
C PHE A 650 -60.88 -62.77 21.12
N TYR A 651 -60.61 -61.57 21.63
CA TYR A 651 -61.63 -60.56 21.87
C TYR A 651 -61.10 -59.15 21.62
N GLN A 652 -62.00 -58.23 21.25
CA GLN A 652 -61.64 -56.83 21.00
C GLN A 652 -61.29 -56.13 22.33
N LYS A 653 -60.19 -55.38 22.37
CA LYS A 653 -59.78 -54.59 23.55
C LYS A 653 -60.30 -53.15 23.45
N ASP A 654 -60.05 -52.53 22.32
CA ASP A 654 -60.45 -51.16 21.94
C ASP A 654 -60.63 -51.09 20.42
N ALA A 655 -61.02 -49.95 19.83
CA ALA A 655 -61.32 -49.86 18.40
C ALA A 655 -60.13 -50.21 17.47
N GLU A 656 -58.89 -50.13 17.97
CA GLU A 656 -57.67 -50.30 17.20
C GLU A 656 -56.83 -51.49 17.67
N SER A 657 -57.26 -52.23 18.69
CA SER A 657 -56.46 -53.30 19.29
C SER A 657 -57.29 -54.51 19.67
N ILE A 658 -56.70 -55.69 19.45
CA ILE A 658 -57.26 -56.96 19.91
C ILE A 658 -56.45 -57.51 21.07
N CYS A 659 -57.12 -58.30 21.88
CA CYS A 659 -56.53 -59.04 22.97
C CYS A 659 -56.60 -60.54 22.65
N ILE A 660 -55.45 -61.19 22.73
CA ILE A 660 -55.30 -62.64 22.56
C ILE A 660 -54.88 -63.21 23.91
N GLU A 661 -55.80 -63.94 24.53
CA GLU A 661 -55.60 -64.56 25.83
C GLU A 661 -55.35 -66.07 25.67
N ILE A 662 -54.23 -66.54 26.19
CA ILE A 662 -53.91 -67.97 26.31
C ILE A 662 -53.87 -68.30 27.80
N SER A 663 -54.80 -69.12 28.27
CA SER A 663 -54.87 -69.55 29.67
C SER A 663 -54.84 -71.07 29.81
N ASP A 664 -54.01 -71.55 30.73
CA ASP A 664 -53.92 -72.96 31.11
C ASP A 664 -54.15 -73.14 32.61
N ASP A 665 -54.77 -74.25 33.00
CA ASP A 665 -55.01 -74.63 34.39
C ASP A 665 -53.97 -75.65 34.93
N GLY A 666 -52.77 -75.64 34.34
CA GLY A 666 -51.69 -76.56 34.65
C GLY A 666 -51.03 -76.31 36.02
N ILE A 667 -49.90 -76.98 36.26
CA ILE A 667 -49.19 -76.93 37.55
C ILE A 667 -48.65 -75.55 37.95
N GLY A 668 -48.65 -74.59 37.01
CA GLY A 668 -48.17 -73.21 37.19
C GLY A 668 -46.66 -73.05 37.11
N ARG A 669 -46.21 -71.80 36.91
CA ARG A 669 -44.81 -71.49 36.53
C ARG A 669 -43.77 -71.85 37.59
N LYS A 670 -44.12 -71.73 38.88
CA LYS A 670 -43.19 -71.98 40.00
C LYS A 670 -42.91 -73.48 40.17
N LYS A 671 -43.97 -74.30 40.25
CA LYS A 671 -43.85 -75.77 40.33
C LYS A 671 -43.19 -76.36 39.07
N SER A 672 -43.50 -75.79 37.90
CA SER A 672 -42.86 -76.20 36.65
C SER A 672 -41.34 -75.95 36.63
N LYS A 673 -40.83 -74.93 37.33
CA LYS A 673 -39.38 -74.72 37.50
C LYS A 673 -38.76 -75.73 38.48
N GLU A 674 -39.46 -76.10 39.54
CA GLU A 674 -39.00 -77.05 40.56
C GLU A 674 -38.87 -78.49 40.00
N LEU A 675 -39.70 -78.86 39.02
CA LEU A 675 -39.66 -80.17 38.35
C LEU A 675 -38.58 -80.30 37.27
N LYS A 676 -37.81 -79.24 36.97
CA LYS A 676 -36.73 -79.30 35.97
C LYS A 676 -35.47 -79.91 36.56
N THR A 677 -34.88 -80.88 35.86
CA THR A 677 -33.57 -81.45 36.22
C THR A 677 -32.46 -80.39 36.17
N GLU A 678 -31.35 -80.57 36.90
CA GLU A 678 -30.23 -79.59 36.92
C GLU A 678 -29.69 -79.25 35.50
N ASN A 679 -29.67 -80.24 34.59
CA ASN A 679 -29.30 -80.01 33.18
C ASN A 679 -30.34 -79.21 32.39
N GLN A 680 -31.64 -79.32 32.73
CA GLN A 680 -32.71 -78.52 32.14
C GLN A 680 -32.81 -77.10 32.74
N GLN A 681 -32.32 -76.90 33.96
CA GLN A 681 -32.21 -75.56 34.57
C GLN A 681 -31.03 -74.75 34.00
N LYS A 682 -29.93 -75.40 33.60
CA LYS A 682 -28.79 -74.76 32.91
C LYS A 682 -29.11 -74.31 31.48
N GLN A 683 -30.04 -74.98 30.79
CA GLN A 683 -30.54 -74.52 29.49
C GLN A 683 -31.55 -73.39 29.68
N LYS A 684 -31.09 -72.13 29.62
CA LYS A 684 -31.98 -70.95 29.52
C LYS A 684 -32.97 -71.15 28.36
N SER A 685 -34.23 -70.74 28.56
CA SER A 685 -35.32 -70.90 27.59
C SER A 685 -35.08 -70.06 26.32
N LYS A 686 -34.26 -70.58 25.40
CA LYS A 686 -33.90 -69.91 24.13
C LYS A 686 -35.12 -69.46 23.33
N GLY A 687 -36.21 -70.23 23.38
CA GLY A 687 -37.48 -69.90 22.70
C GLY A 687 -38.09 -68.57 23.15
N MET A 688 -38.16 -68.31 24.46
CA MET A 688 -38.78 -67.08 24.97
C MET A 688 -37.88 -65.84 24.81
N ASP A 689 -36.55 -66.02 24.90
CA ASP A 689 -35.59 -64.95 24.63
C ASP A 689 -35.61 -64.53 23.15
N ASN A 690 -35.81 -65.49 22.23
CA ASN A 690 -35.96 -65.22 20.81
C ASN A 690 -37.25 -64.43 20.51
N ILE A 691 -38.36 -64.77 21.16
CA ILE A 691 -39.63 -64.04 20.99
C ILE A 691 -39.51 -62.61 21.51
N LYS A 692 -38.91 -62.41 22.69
CA LYS A 692 -38.67 -61.05 23.23
C LYS A 692 -37.83 -60.18 22.30
N LYS A 693 -36.74 -60.74 21.75
CA LYS A 693 -35.89 -60.04 20.77
C LYS A 693 -36.66 -59.73 19.49
N ARG A 694 -37.50 -60.66 19.02
CA ARG A 694 -38.32 -60.48 17.82
C ARG A 694 -39.36 -59.38 18.01
N VAL A 695 -40.07 -59.37 19.13
CA VAL A 695 -41.04 -58.31 19.47
C VAL A 695 -40.34 -56.95 19.60
N ALA A 696 -39.16 -56.88 20.21
CA ALA A 696 -38.40 -55.63 20.32
C ALA A 696 -37.99 -55.05 18.95
N ILE A 697 -37.47 -55.87 18.04
CA ILE A 697 -37.07 -55.41 16.70
C ILE A 697 -38.31 -55.02 15.88
N LEU A 698 -39.43 -55.76 16.00
CA LEU A 698 -40.68 -55.41 15.35
C LEU A 698 -41.24 -54.08 15.85
N ASN A 699 -41.20 -53.82 17.16
CA ASN A 699 -41.65 -52.54 17.72
C ASN A 699 -40.74 -51.37 17.34
N GLU A 700 -39.42 -51.59 17.20
CA GLU A 700 -38.48 -50.59 16.67
C GLU A 700 -38.76 -50.25 15.20
N MET A 701 -39.20 -51.23 14.40
CA MET A 701 -39.48 -51.05 12.98
C MET A 701 -40.90 -50.54 12.68
N TYR A 702 -41.89 -50.93 13.48
CA TYR A 702 -43.32 -50.74 13.22
C TYR A 702 -44.08 -50.05 14.38
N SER A 703 -43.39 -49.29 15.22
CA SER A 703 -43.99 -48.41 16.25
C SER A 703 -44.89 -49.11 17.28
N ASP A 704 -44.33 -49.99 18.10
CA ASP A 704 -45.01 -50.63 19.24
C ASP A 704 -46.32 -51.37 18.88
N LYS A 705 -46.27 -52.21 17.84
CA LYS A 705 -47.41 -52.97 17.30
C LYS A 705 -47.83 -54.16 18.17
N VAL A 706 -46.90 -54.74 18.95
CA VAL A 706 -47.15 -55.94 19.76
C VAL A 706 -46.71 -55.71 21.20
N ASP A 707 -47.58 -56.05 22.15
CA ASP A 707 -47.27 -56.08 23.58
C ASP A 707 -47.67 -57.42 24.21
N VAL A 708 -46.89 -57.93 25.15
CA VAL A 708 -47.09 -59.26 25.76
C VAL A 708 -46.92 -59.22 27.28
N PHE A 709 -47.95 -59.65 27.99
CA PHE A 709 -47.98 -59.80 29.44
C PHE A 709 -48.16 -61.26 29.84
N ILE A 710 -47.47 -61.70 30.89
CA ILE A 710 -47.53 -63.10 31.39
C ILE A 710 -47.73 -63.08 32.91
N GLU A 711 -48.86 -63.62 33.37
CA GLU A 711 -49.26 -63.71 34.78
C GLU A 711 -49.66 -65.15 35.17
N ASP A 712 -49.76 -65.43 36.47
CA ASP A 712 -50.26 -66.72 36.97
C ASP A 712 -51.80 -66.66 37.07
N LEU A 713 -52.50 -67.70 36.62
CA LEU A 713 -53.97 -67.69 36.50
C LEU A 713 -54.68 -67.72 37.87
N TYR A 714 -54.14 -68.47 38.83
CA TYR A 714 -54.69 -68.61 40.17
C TYR A 714 -53.77 -68.03 41.25
N LYS A 715 -54.36 -67.47 42.33
CA LYS A 715 -53.62 -66.90 43.47
C LYS A 715 -52.72 -67.90 44.22
N ASN A 716 -52.91 -69.21 44.00
CA ASN A 716 -52.07 -70.29 44.54
C ASN A 716 -50.87 -70.64 43.62
N ASN A 717 -50.56 -69.79 42.64
CA ASN A 717 -49.53 -69.98 41.61
C ASN A 717 -49.73 -71.22 40.72
N ALA A 718 -50.97 -71.70 40.58
CA ALA A 718 -51.35 -72.70 39.58
C ALA A 718 -51.87 -72.01 38.31
N GLY A 719 -51.71 -72.67 37.16
CA GLY A 719 -52.08 -72.16 35.84
C GLY A 719 -51.26 -70.95 35.36
N THR A 720 -51.26 -70.71 34.06
CA THR A 720 -50.61 -69.54 33.44
C THR A 720 -51.59 -68.80 32.57
N LYS A 721 -51.50 -67.47 32.56
CA LYS A 721 -52.24 -66.59 31.64
C LYS A 721 -51.27 -65.70 30.87
N VAL A 722 -51.33 -65.78 29.56
CA VAL A 722 -50.58 -64.94 28.62
C VAL A 722 -51.57 -64.05 27.90
N VAL A 723 -51.32 -62.74 27.94
CA VAL A 723 -52.15 -61.73 27.28
C VAL A 723 -51.29 -61.00 26.26
N LEU A 724 -51.62 -61.17 24.98
CA LEU A 724 -50.99 -60.46 23.88
C LEU A 724 -51.94 -59.39 23.35
N THR A 725 -51.48 -58.13 23.31
CA THR A 725 -52.20 -57.04 22.64
C THR A 725 -51.58 -56.80 21.27
N LEU A 726 -52.41 -56.86 20.23
CA LEU A 726 -52.02 -56.59 18.85
C LEU A 726 -52.79 -55.37 18.35
N LYS A 727 -52.07 -54.35 17.89
CA LYS A 727 -52.68 -53.17 17.26
C LYS A 727 -52.97 -53.43 15.78
N LYS A 728 -54.04 -52.81 15.31
CA LYS A 728 -54.47 -52.76 13.91
C LYS A 728 -53.41 -52.03 13.08
N ASP A 729 -53.28 -52.45 11.82
CA ASP A 729 -52.44 -51.78 10.82
C ASP A 729 -53.03 -50.45 10.35
#